data_AF-A0ABC8C9M9-F1
#
_entry.id   AF-A0ABC8C9M9-F1
#
_cell.length_a   1.000
_cell.length_b   1.000
_cell.length_c   1.000
_cell.angle_alpha   90.00
_cell.angle_beta   90.00
_cell.angle_gamma   90.00
#
_symmetry.space_group_name_H-M   'P 1'
#
loop_
_entity.id
_entity.type
_entity.pdbx_description
1 polymer ?
#
loop_
_entity_poly.entity_id
_entity_poly.type
_entity_poly.pdbx_seq_one_letter_code
_entity_poly.pdbx_strand_id
1 'polypeptide(L)'
;MFSFISFHGHILAHRDFYLMGIPVAQAVSPQWNVVQLSADGNSLLGFADIRPQVEQSGEAKGLVSLKNGTQFMWNQPDGLLGWVPHNQNWERFAPVLSQHVPLLARLAQGKWLIAGKQTAERVSFSYFKLCLGEHNWDLRTLFLREKGDAIIISDGREPESVLQPSPLPVQKTFMVALAAQIKAMGESPFVQAAQAARQRLLVAPEDAGCLLDLAKNCAKIGQFGLARTAVLCAALQDFRPDLYLFSAILALREGETQQAADLANLALKGRFGDAPIPEQLTHLVQRTAQGEAALLLLPSALKELPDTEEFDPAFNFLMVPLPASMLRAEDVRQAYSYQFEQVASASTQEERLQLVQADQAQNRAQYWNQVVAGHYAWLNQDRASADPHYVTARKLSKDSGIKAVDYNCGVYTWLPEAAAYNLHEQQVTDQLGIAGWSWHSSVAPGRAEADAPDACLVFGCDSAYFRFVPKLVMSLMRVCQAHPEQGRFRLCLGVDRATDEQLTLIRDLVAFFSEKDRGMDVSFTHGQLNHANKAAYTCIRYLMLPHIVGQWHCPVLTADCDGYFPHDFPALWQELKSGSDYGFRLYAYNHEGKQIAGEPWGFGAGLSYFGETELLPQIGRYLHNYVQRTYSPENPSNWCIDQCALAQAYSRFVAPRWNDLRIRFMDEGTPLMVMPHHVGGKDALLEHDGAVSEQDLRQFMQDNA
;
A
#
# COMPACT_ATOMS: atom_id res chain seq x y z
N MET A 1 -31.70 3.04 55.70
CA MET A 1 -31.75 4.52 55.74
C MET A 1 -31.79 5.02 54.30
N PHE A 2 -32.59 6.05 54.00
CA PHE A 2 -32.80 6.56 52.64
C PHE A 2 -32.30 8.00 52.50
N SER A 3 -31.81 8.34 51.31
CA SER A 3 -31.45 9.69 50.87
C SER A 3 -32.34 10.08 49.68
N PHE A 4 -32.37 11.36 49.32
CA PHE A 4 -33.38 11.90 48.41
C PHE A 4 -32.74 12.54 47.18
N ILE A 5 -33.11 12.08 45.97
CA ILE A 5 -32.68 12.66 44.69
C ILE A 5 -33.89 13.30 44.01
N SER A 6 -33.77 14.55 43.60
CA SER A 6 -34.84 15.30 42.93
C SER A 6 -35.07 14.84 41.49
N PHE A 7 -36.17 15.32 40.90
CA PHE A 7 -36.47 15.11 39.48
C PHE A 7 -35.35 15.60 38.55
N HIS A 8 -34.66 16.66 38.92
CA HIS A 8 -33.54 17.24 38.16
C HIS A 8 -32.19 16.60 38.47
N GLY A 9 -32.16 15.52 39.26
CA GLY A 9 -30.93 14.77 39.55
C GLY A 9 -30.04 15.39 40.61
N HIS A 10 -30.57 16.27 41.46
CA HIS A 10 -29.84 16.79 42.62
C HIS A 10 -30.09 15.93 43.85
N ILE A 11 -29.03 15.55 44.57
CA ILE A 11 -29.16 14.92 45.87
C ILE A 11 -29.34 15.99 46.95
N LEU A 12 -30.29 15.76 47.85
CA LEU A 12 -30.54 16.68 48.96
C LEU A 12 -29.37 16.61 49.95
N ALA A 13 -28.76 17.76 50.21
CA ALA A 13 -27.64 17.90 51.14
C ALA A 13 -27.78 19.17 51.98
N HIS A 14 -26.97 19.26 53.03
CA HIS A 14 -26.91 20.45 53.86
C HIS A 14 -25.48 20.78 54.30
N ARG A 15 -25.28 22.05 54.60
CA ARG A 15 -24.12 22.56 55.33
C ARG A 15 -24.65 23.39 56.49
N ASP A 16 -24.36 22.98 57.72
CA ASP A 16 -24.99 23.51 58.93
C ASP A 16 -26.53 23.46 58.80
N PHE A 17 -27.21 24.61 58.83
CA PHE A 17 -28.66 24.75 58.67
C PHE A 17 -29.11 25.01 57.22
N TYR A 18 -28.18 25.15 56.28
CA TYR A 18 -28.48 25.49 54.88
C TYR A 18 -28.72 24.23 54.05
N LEU A 19 -29.97 24.02 53.64
CA LEU A 19 -30.40 22.93 52.75
C LEU A 19 -30.28 23.34 51.28
N MET A 20 -29.79 22.43 50.44
CA MET A 20 -29.65 22.62 49.00
C MET A 20 -29.71 21.28 48.25
N GLY A 21 -30.13 21.29 46.99
CA GLY A 21 -29.88 20.18 46.08
C GLY A 21 -28.52 20.35 45.43
N ILE A 22 -27.61 19.40 45.65
CA ILE A 22 -26.28 19.41 45.02
C ILE A 22 -26.21 18.35 43.90
N PRO A 23 -25.34 18.52 42.89
CA PRO A 23 -25.11 17.46 41.91
C PRO A 23 -24.68 16.16 42.60
N VAL A 24 -25.21 15.01 42.16
CA VAL A 24 -24.87 13.69 42.76
C VAL A 24 -23.36 13.43 42.79
N ALA A 25 -22.60 13.94 41.82
CA ALA A 25 -21.13 13.86 41.80
C ALA A 25 -20.45 14.48 43.04
N GLN A 26 -21.13 15.39 43.75
CA GLN A 26 -20.62 16.07 44.94
C GLN A 26 -21.10 15.44 46.25
N ALA A 27 -21.87 14.34 46.22
CA ALA A 27 -22.48 13.75 47.41
C ALA A 27 -21.48 13.22 48.46
N VAL A 28 -20.24 12.98 48.05
CA VAL A 28 -19.13 12.55 48.92
C VAL A 28 -18.13 13.68 49.21
N SER A 29 -18.45 14.91 48.82
CA SER A 29 -17.61 16.08 49.09
C SER A 29 -17.57 16.36 50.59
N PRO A 30 -16.40 16.69 51.17
CA PRO A 30 -16.30 17.06 52.58
C PRO A 30 -17.04 18.36 52.93
N GLN A 31 -17.52 19.11 51.92
CA GLN A 31 -18.24 20.37 52.11
C GLN A 31 -19.73 20.20 52.41
N TRP A 32 -20.30 19.01 52.17
CA TRP A 32 -21.74 18.77 52.23
C TRP A 32 -22.05 17.49 53.00
N ASN A 33 -23.10 17.53 53.81
CA ASN A 33 -23.68 16.37 54.44
C ASN A 33 -24.94 15.95 53.68
N VAL A 34 -24.98 14.74 53.14
CA VAL A 34 -26.16 14.23 52.44
C VAL A 34 -27.29 14.01 53.43
N VAL A 35 -28.47 14.54 53.13
CA VAL A 35 -29.64 14.42 53.99
C VAL A 35 -30.16 12.98 53.96
N GLN A 36 -30.44 12.45 55.14
CA GLN A 36 -30.91 11.09 55.35
C GLN A 36 -32.24 11.08 56.09
N LEU A 37 -33.07 10.08 55.82
CA LEU A 37 -34.25 9.78 56.60
C LEU A 37 -33.84 9.34 58.01
N SER A 38 -34.45 9.93 59.03
CA SER A 38 -34.24 9.49 60.42
C SER A 38 -34.69 8.05 60.65
N ALA A 39 -34.16 7.40 61.69
CA ALA A 39 -34.41 5.97 61.95
C ALA A 39 -35.89 5.65 62.22
N ASP A 40 -36.68 6.61 62.70
CA ASP A 40 -38.12 6.46 62.94
C ASP A 40 -38.97 6.66 61.67
N GLY A 41 -38.35 7.11 60.57
CA GLY A 41 -39.00 7.36 59.29
C GLY A 41 -39.88 8.61 59.24
N ASN A 42 -39.96 9.40 60.30
CA ASN A 42 -40.94 10.49 60.44
C ASN A 42 -40.39 11.87 60.10
N SER A 43 -39.07 12.02 60.04
CA SER A 43 -38.39 13.30 59.76
C SER A 43 -37.07 13.11 59.02
N LEU A 44 -36.50 14.20 58.52
CA LEU A 44 -35.13 14.22 58.00
C LEU A 44 -34.14 14.39 59.15
N LEU A 45 -33.02 13.67 59.11
CA LEU A 45 -31.96 13.74 60.13
C LEU A 45 -31.43 15.19 60.23
N GLY A 46 -31.55 15.81 61.39
CA GLY A 46 -31.18 17.21 61.61
C GLY A 46 -32.26 18.25 61.26
N PHE A 47 -33.41 17.84 60.73
CA PHE A 47 -34.50 18.74 60.31
C PHE A 47 -35.89 18.17 60.69
N ALA A 48 -36.25 18.30 61.97
CA ALA A 48 -37.49 17.72 62.53
C ALA A 48 -38.78 18.29 61.93
N ASP A 49 -38.74 19.53 61.43
CA ASP A 49 -39.90 20.22 60.85
C ASP A 49 -40.25 19.73 59.43
N ILE A 50 -39.38 18.94 58.81
CA ILE A 50 -39.57 18.42 57.45
C ILE A 50 -40.01 16.95 57.54
N ARG A 51 -41.27 16.71 57.19
CA ARG A 51 -41.90 15.39 57.21
C ARG A 51 -41.92 14.77 55.82
N PRO A 52 -41.33 13.57 55.62
CA PRO A 52 -41.43 12.84 54.37
C PRO A 52 -42.78 12.11 54.27
N GLN A 53 -43.37 12.10 53.08
CA GLN A 53 -44.60 11.37 52.78
C GLN A 53 -44.41 10.55 51.50
N VAL A 54 -44.55 9.23 51.59
CA VAL A 54 -44.43 8.30 50.47
C VAL A 54 -45.75 8.24 49.70
N GLU A 55 -45.69 8.45 48.39
CA GLU A 55 -46.84 8.30 47.49
C GLU A 55 -47.18 6.82 47.29
N GLN A 56 -48.47 6.49 47.43
CA GLN A 56 -48.94 5.10 47.46
C GLN A 56 -49.55 4.64 46.13
N SER A 57 -49.85 5.56 45.21
CA SER A 57 -50.64 5.28 44.02
C SER A 57 -50.17 6.01 42.75
N GLY A 58 -50.58 5.52 41.59
CA GLY A 58 -50.28 6.11 40.28
C GLY A 58 -48.80 6.02 39.86
N GLU A 59 -48.41 6.81 38.87
CA GLU A 59 -47.05 6.83 38.32
C GLU A 59 -45.98 7.24 39.34
N ALA A 60 -46.40 8.01 40.35
CA ALA A 60 -45.54 8.51 41.40
C ALA A 60 -45.40 7.58 42.61
N LYS A 61 -46.02 6.39 42.58
CA LYS A 61 -45.88 5.40 43.64
C LYS A 61 -44.40 5.19 44.00
N GLY A 62 -44.10 5.28 45.29
CA GLY A 62 -42.74 5.16 45.83
C GLY A 62 -41.88 6.43 45.78
N LEU A 63 -42.34 7.53 45.19
CA LEU A 63 -41.71 8.85 45.35
C LEU A 63 -42.08 9.47 46.70
N VAL A 64 -41.24 10.38 47.18
CA VAL A 64 -41.38 11.04 48.48
C VAL A 64 -41.58 12.53 48.30
N SER A 65 -42.64 13.06 48.91
CA SER A 65 -42.83 14.49 49.11
C SER A 65 -42.26 14.91 50.45
N LEU A 66 -41.53 16.01 50.51
CA LEU A 66 -40.97 16.56 51.75
C LEU A 66 -41.80 17.78 52.17
N LYS A 67 -42.41 17.75 53.35
CA LYS A 67 -43.45 18.71 53.76
C LYS A 67 -43.08 19.47 55.04
N ASN A 68 -43.38 20.76 55.08
CA ASN A 68 -43.38 21.57 56.29
C ASN A 68 -44.70 22.36 56.37
N GLY A 69 -45.54 22.07 57.37
CA GLY A 69 -46.86 22.68 57.49
C GLY A 69 -47.77 22.34 56.30
N THR A 70 -48.19 23.35 55.52
CA THR A 70 -48.99 23.17 54.29
C THR A 70 -48.16 23.25 53.01
N GLN A 71 -46.84 23.46 53.10
CA GLN A 71 -45.95 23.64 51.97
C GLN A 71 -45.14 22.36 51.69
N PHE A 72 -44.81 22.15 50.42
CA PHE A 72 -43.96 21.07 49.92
C PHE A 72 -42.65 21.64 49.43
N MET A 73 -41.56 20.96 49.76
CA MET A 73 -40.23 21.31 49.28
C MET A 73 -40.11 20.90 47.82
N TRP A 74 -39.62 21.81 47.01
CA TRP A 74 -39.33 21.60 45.60
C TRP A 74 -37.88 21.98 45.33
N ASN A 75 -37.19 21.21 44.48
CA ASN A 75 -35.84 21.51 43.98
C ASN A 75 -35.87 22.03 42.54
N GLN A 76 -35.31 23.21 42.32
CA GLN A 76 -35.19 23.84 41.01
C GLN A 76 -34.10 23.17 40.15
N PRO A 77 -34.11 23.38 38.82
CA PRO A 77 -33.08 22.85 37.92
C PRO A 77 -31.65 23.31 38.20
N ASP A 78 -31.46 24.40 38.95
CA ASP A 78 -30.15 24.91 39.36
C ASP A 78 -29.69 24.41 40.75
N GLY A 79 -30.49 23.56 41.40
CA GLY A 79 -30.21 23.01 42.72
C GLY A 79 -30.80 23.80 43.88
N LEU A 80 -31.38 24.99 43.66
CA LEU A 80 -32.03 25.76 44.71
C LEU A 80 -33.28 25.05 45.24
N LEU A 81 -33.54 25.20 46.54
CA LEU A 81 -34.74 24.66 47.18
C LEU A 81 -35.75 25.78 47.43
N GLY A 82 -37.01 25.50 47.14
CA GLY A 82 -38.14 26.37 47.44
C GLY A 82 -39.24 25.61 48.18
N TRP A 83 -40.17 26.37 48.76
CA TRP A 83 -41.39 25.85 49.35
C TRP A 83 -42.58 26.30 48.51
N VAL A 84 -43.44 25.36 48.13
CA VAL A 84 -44.62 25.60 47.28
C VAL A 84 -45.89 24.99 47.87
N PRO A 85 -47.07 25.56 47.59
CA PRO A 85 -48.33 25.07 48.13
C PRO A 85 -48.90 23.85 47.37
N HIS A 86 -48.22 23.38 46.33
CA HIS A 86 -48.62 22.23 45.50
C HIS A 86 -47.58 21.10 45.54
N ASN A 87 -47.97 19.93 45.05
CA ASN A 87 -47.14 18.71 45.06
C ASN A 87 -47.28 17.97 43.73
N GLN A 88 -46.73 18.56 42.67
CA GLN A 88 -46.67 17.96 41.33
C GLN A 88 -45.64 16.82 41.30
N ASN A 89 -45.77 15.90 40.33
CA ASN A 89 -44.90 14.72 40.24
C ASN A 89 -43.40 15.08 40.18
N TRP A 90 -43.03 16.15 39.47
CA TRP A 90 -41.65 16.61 39.30
C TRP A 90 -41.09 17.37 40.51
N GLU A 91 -41.93 17.70 41.50
CA GLU A 91 -41.51 18.37 42.75
C GLU A 91 -41.11 17.38 43.84
N ARG A 92 -41.32 16.09 43.59
CA ARG A 92 -41.03 15.00 44.53
C ARG A 92 -39.58 14.56 44.43
N PHE A 93 -39.20 13.65 45.33
CA PHE A 93 -37.87 13.07 45.41
C PHE A 93 -37.94 11.55 45.29
N ALA A 94 -36.99 10.95 44.58
CA ALA A 94 -36.78 9.51 44.59
C ALA A 94 -35.98 9.12 45.84
N PRO A 95 -36.49 8.21 46.68
CA PRO A 95 -35.72 7.66 47.78
C PRO A 95 -34.69 6.66 47.24
N VAL A 96 -33.42 6.85 47.60
CA VAL A 96 -32.32 5.92 47.30
C VAL A 96 -31.72 5.40 48.59
N LEU A 97 -31.24 4.15 48.62
CA LEU A 97 -30.57 3.61 49.80
C LEU A 97 -29.30 4.43 50.10
N SER A 98 -29.18 4.97 51.31
CA SER A 98 -28.06 5.86 51.68
C SER A 98 -26.69 5.19 51.51
N GLN A 99 -26.62 3.86 51.66
CA GLN A 99 -25.40 3.08 51.41
C GLN A 99 -24.95 3.10 49.94
N HIS A 100 -25.84 3.40 48.99
CA HIS A 100 -25.51 3.50 47.56
C HIS A 100 -25.00 4.88 47.17
N VAL A 101 -25.12 5.90 48.04
CA VAL A 101 -24.72 7.29 47.72
C VAL A 101 -23.24 7.40 47.28
N PRO A 102 -22.27 6.72 47.92
CA PRO A 102 -20.89 6.73 47.43
C PRO A 102 -20.74 6.18 46.01
N LEU A 103 -21.49 5.12 45.68
CA LEU A 103 -21.48 4.53 44.33
C LEU A 103 -22.17 5.42 43.31
N LEU A 104 -23.27 6.09 43.67
CA LEU A 104 -23.95 7.07 42.84
C LEU A 104 -23.03 8.27 42.53
N ALA A 105 -22.31 8.76 43.54
CA ALA A 105 -21.33 9.83 43.34
C ALA A 105 -20.19 9.40 42.42
N ARG A 106 -19.65 8.19 42.63
CA ARG A 106 -18.62 7.60 41.76
C ARG A 106 -19.11 7.43 40.33
N LEU A 107 -20.36 7.00 40.13
CA LEU A 107 -21.00 6.91 38.82
C LEU A 107 -21.06 8.27 38.12
N ALA A 108 -21.52 9.29 38.84
CA ALA A 108 -21.67 10.66 38.33
C ALA A 108 -20.34 11.37 37.97
N GLN A 109 -19.23 10.96 38.57
CA GLN A 109 -17.90 11.57 38.36
C GLN A 109 -17.17 11.05 37.12
N GLY A 110 -17.58 9.91 36.57
CA GLY A 110 -16.84 9.18 35.53
C GLY A 110 -17.61 8.96 34.24
N LYS A 111 -16.90 8.41 33.25
CA LYS A 111 -17.51 7.73 32.11
C LYS A 111 -17.53 6.23 32.37
N TRP A 112 -18.59 5.56 31.91
CA TRP A 112 -18.82 4.15 32.14
C TRP A 112 -19.15 3.43 30.84
N LEU A 113 -18.58 2.24 30.71
CA LEU A 113 -18.83 1.31 29.62
C LEU A 113 -19.76 0.22 30.14
N ILE A 114 -20.86 -0.04 29.44
CA ILE A 114 -21.66 -1.25 29.66
C ILE A 114 -20.93 -2.41 28.99
N ALA A 115 -20.75 -3.52 29.69
CA ALA A 115 -20.11 -4.70 29.12
C ALA A 115 -20.74 -5.07 27.75
N GLY A 116 -19.90 -5.15 26.70
CA GLY A 116 -20.34 -5.43 25.33
C GLY A 116 -20.74 -4.21 24.49
N LYS A 117 -20.75 -2.98 25.05
CA LYS A 117 -20.88 -1.72 24.31
C LYS A 117 -19.50 -1.11 24.04
N GLN A 118 -19.41 -0.23 23.03
CA GLN A 118 -18.15 0.37 22.55
C GLN A 118 -17.91 1.82 23.00
N THR A 119 -18.94 2.51 23.48
CA THR A 119 -18.82 3.93 23.84
C THR A 119 -18.97 4.09 25.34
N ALA A 120 -17.96 4.67 25.97
CA ALA A 120 -18.06 5.05 27.36
C ALA A 120 -18.88 6.34 27.49
N GLU A 121 -19.94 6.28 28.29
CA GLU A 121 -20.90 7.37 28.41
C GLU A 121 -20.90 7.96 29.82
N ARG A 122 -21.37 9.21 29.94
CA ARG A 122 -21.55 9.83 31.25
C ARG A 122 -22.90 9.42 31.83
N VAL A 123 -22.89 9.10 33.11
CA VAL A 123 -24.14 8.88 33.85
C VAL A 123 -24.81 10.24 34.08
N SER A 124 -26.11 10.30 33.81
CA SER A 124 -26.95 11.44 34.20
C SER A 124 -28.09 11.01 35.10
N PHE A 125 -28.62 11.95 35.86
CA PHE A 125 -29.73 11.73 36.78
C PHE A 125 -30.83 12.69 36.39
N SER A 126 -31.98 12.16 35.97
CA SER A 126 -33.13 12.98 35.58
C SER A 126 -34.40 12.14 35.56
N TYR A 127 -35.57 12.76 35.70
CA TYR A 127 -36.86 12.08 35.64
C TYR A 127 -36.97 10.89 36.61
N PHE A 128 -36.33 10.99 37.79
CA PHE A 128 -36.21 9.92 38.79
C PHE A 128 -35.51 8.65 38.30
N LYS A 129 -34.65 8.78 37.29
CA LYS A 129 -33.89 7.68 36.68
C LYS A 129 -32.40 7.99 36.71
N LEU A 130 -31.62 6.93 36.78
CA LEU A 130 -30.21 6.93 36.40
C LEU A 130 -30.13 6.56 34.92
N CYS A 131 -29.50 7.40 34.10
CA CYS A 131 -29.42 7.24 32.66
C CYS A 131 -27.97 7.03 32.23
N LEU A 132 -27.74 6.06 31.35
CA LEU A 132 -26.46 5.81 30.68
C LEU A 132 -26.75 5.36 29.24
N GLY A 133 -26.60 6.26 28.27
CA GLY A 133 -27.07 6.05 26.90
C GLY A 133 -28.56 5.77 26.85
N GLU A 134 -28.92 4.68 26.17
CA GLU A 134 -30.30 4.22 26.06
C GLU A 134 -30.79 3.51 27.33
N HIS A 135 -29.89 3.16 28.25
CA HIS A 135 -30.21 2.42 29.45
C HIS A 135 -30.69 3.36 30.57
N ASN A 136 -31.80 2.98 31.20
CA ASN A 136 -32.44 3.77 32.24
C ASN A 136 -32.84 2.86 33.40
N TRP A 137 -32.39 3.20 34.60
CA TRP A 137 -32.74 2.48 35.83
C TRP A 137 -33.56 3.37 36.76
N ASP A 138 -34.65 2.84 37.28
CA ASP A 138 -35.52 3.55 38.20
C ASP A 138 -34.83 3.76 39.56
N LEU A 139 -34.66 5.01 39.99
CA LEU A 139 -33.98 5.31 41.26
C LEU A 139 -34.69 4.71 42.47
N ARG A 140 -36.02 4.49 42.39
CA ARG A 140 -36.84 3.94 43.48
C ARG A 140 -36.49 2.50 43.82
N THR A 141 -36.08 1.71 42.82
CA THR A 141 -35.76 0.28 42.97
C THR A 141 -34.28 -0.01 42.71
N LEU A 142 -33.46 1.04 42.63
CA LEU A 142 -32.05 0.94 42.26
C LEU A 142 -31.23 0.20 43.32
N PHE A 143 -30.54 -0.83 42.86
CA PHE A 143 -29.55 -1.57 43.60
C PHE A 143 -28.16 -1.44 42.96
N LEU A 144 -27.16 -1.14 43.79
CA LEU A 144 -25.77 -0.94 43.37
C LEU A 144 -24.85 -1.79 44.25
N ARG A 145 -23.90 -2.49 43.62
CA ARG A 145 -22.82 -3.19 44.33
C ARG A 145 -21.50 -3.10 43.59
N GLU A 146 -20.40 -3.10 44.31
CA GLU A 146 -19.07 -3.13 43.73
C GLU A 146 -18.65 -4.54 43.33
N LYS A 147 -17.92 -4.64 42.21
CA LYS A 147 -17.21 -5.85 41.79
C LYS A 147 -15.83 -5.44 41.25
N GLY A 148 -14.86 -5.33 42.15
CA GLY A 148 -13.55 -4.73 41.83
C GLY A 148 -13.71 -3.27 41.40
N ASP A 149 -13.16 -2.92 40.25
CA ASP A 149 -13.30 -1.58 39.67
C ASP A 149 -14.65 -1.33 38.97
N ALA A 150 -15.46 -2.38 38.77
CA ALA A 150 -16.77 -2.27 38.13
C ALA A 150 -17.90 -2.03 39.15
N ILE A 151 -18.99 -1.45 38.68
CA ILE A 151 -20.24 -1.31 39.44
C ILE A 151 -21.32 -2.15 38.78
N ILE A 152 -21.98 -3.00 39.56
CA ILE A 152 -23.15 -3.75 39.11
C ILE A 152 -24.39 -2.92 39.45
N ILE A 153 -25.24 -2.72 38.46
CA ILE A 153 -26.49 -1.96 38.55
C ILE A 153 -27.68 -2.84 38.19
N SER A 154 -28.76 -2.73 38.97
CA SER A 154 -30.05 -3.35 38.67
C SER A 154 -31.17 -2.54 39.30
N ASP A 155 -32.36 -2.58 38.71
CA ASP A 155 -33.59 -2.03 39.27
C ASP A 155 -34.70 -3.09 39.42
N GLY A 156 -34.34 -4.37 39.22
CA GLY A 156 -35.23 -5.53 39.29
C GLY A 156 -36.11 -5.76 38.05
N ARG A 157 -36.07 -4.88 37.03
CA ARG A 157 -36.84 -5.03 35.78
C ARG A 157 -36.05 -5.74 34.70
N GLU A 158 -34.75 -5.45 34.62
CA GLU A 158 -33.81 -5.99 33.66
C GLU A 158 -32.72 -6.83 34.35
N PRO A 159 -32.01 -7.72 33.61
CA PRO A 159 -30.81 -8.38 34.10
C PRO A 159 -29.78 -7.39 34.65
N GLU A 160 -29.01 -7.81 35.66
CA GLU A 160 -27.93 -6.99 36.22
C GLU A 160 -26.96 -6.55 35.10
N SER A 161 -26.68 -5.24 35.05
CA SER A 161 -25.70 -4.68 34.12
C SER A 161 -24.37 -4.43 34.83
N VAL A 162 -23.26 -4.75 34.18
CA VAL A 162 -21.91 -4.51 34.69
C VAL A 162 -21.33 -3.27 34.03
N LEU A 163 -21.08 -2.24 34.82
CA LEU A 163 -20.50 -0.97 34.38
C LEU A 163 -19.00 -0.95 34.67
N GLN A 164 -18.19 -0.85 33.63
CA GLN A 164 -16.74 -0.71 33.73
C GLN A 164 -16.32 0.76 33.63
N PRO A 165 -15.34 1.22 34.42
CA PRO A 165 -14.89 2.60 34.36
C PRO A 165 -14.06 2.85 33.09
N SER A 166 -14.24 4.02 32.47
CA SER A 166 -13.34 4.52 31.43
C SER A 166 -12.46 5.67 31.98
N PRO A 167 -11.13 5.61 31.80
CA PRO A 167 -10.36 4.58 31.10
C PRO A 167 -10.24 3.26 31.88
N LEU A 168 -10.11 2.16 31.14
CA LEU A 168 -9.89 0.81 31.69
C LEU A 168 -8.50 0.70 32.36
N PRO A 169 -8.28 -0.23 33.32
CA PRO A 169 -7.00 -0.39 34.02
C PRO A 169 -5.79 -0.58 33.10
N VAL A 170 -5.95 -1.32 32.00
CA VAL A 170 -4.90 -1.54 31.00
C VAL A 170 -4.53 -0.25 30.26
N GLN A 171 -5.50 0.61 29.92
CA GLN A 171 -5.26 1.92 29.31
C GLN A 171 -4.54 2.85 30.29
N LYS A 172 -4.88 2.83 31.58
CA LYS A 172 -4.16 3.60 32.61
C LYS A 172 -2.70 3.16 32.71
N THR A 173 -2.47 1.84 32.74
CA THR A 173 -1.12 1.26 32.81
C THR A 173 -0.31 1.64 31.57
N PHE A 174 -0.92 1.55 30.39
CA PHE A 174 -0.33 1.99 29.14
C PHE A 174 0.09 3.47 29.17
N MET A 175 -0.80 4.37 29.62
CA MET A 175 -0.51 5.81 29.66
C MET A 175 0.62 6.17 30.61
N VAL A 176 0.80 5.40 31.70
CA VAL A 176 1.95 5.54 32.62
C VAL A 176 3.23 5.06 31.95
N ALA A 177 3.20 3.88 31.30
CA ALA A 177 4.36 3.31 30.61
C ALA A 177 4.81 4.20 29.43
N LEU A 178 3.86 4.74 28.65
CA LEU A 178 4.13 5.69 27.58
C LEU A 178 4.80 6.97 28.11
N ALA A 179 4.30 7.52 29.23
CA ALA A 179 4.90 8.71 29.84
C ALA A 179 6.34 8.45 30.32
N ALA A 180 6.60 7.28 30.89
CA ALA A 180 7.95 6.88 31.27
C ALA A 180 8.88 6.77 30.06
N GLN A 181 8.40 6.18 28.95
CA GLN A 181 9.18 6.05 27.73
C GLN A 181 9.49 7.40 27.08
N ILE A 182 8.50 8.30 27.01
CA ILE A 182 8.67 9.68 26.53
C ILE A 182 9.78 10.38 27.32
N LYS A 183 9.80 10.21 28.65
CA LYS A 183 10.82 10.81 29.52
C LYS A 183 12.20 10.18 29.30
N ALA A 184 12.26 8.87 29.08
CA ALA A 184 13.52 8.14 28.90
C ALA A 184 14.24 8.49 27.58
N MET A 185 13.48 8.79 26.51
CA MET A 185 14.03 8.99 25.16
C MET A 185 14.44 10.44 24.84
N GLY A 186 14.25 11.41 25.75
CA GLY A 186 14.68 12.79 25.54
C GLY A 186 14.01 13.47 24.34
N GLU A 187 14.77 14.27 23.58
CA GLU A 187 14.26 14.90 22.35
C GLU A 187 14.51 13.98 21.15
N SER A 188 13.44 13.41 20.60
CA SER A 188 13.46 12.65 19.35
C SER A 188 12.16 12.86 18.56
N PRO A 189 12.15 12.61 17.24
CA PRO A 189 10.92 12.68 16.43
C PRO A 189 9.80 11.80 16.98
N PHE A 190 10.14 10.62 17.50
CA PHE A 190 9.19 9.74 18.19
C PHE A 190 8.54 10.42 19.40
N VAL A 191 9.32 11.11 20.23
CA VAL A 191 8.83 11.73 21.46
C VAL A 191 7.79 12.82 21.16
N GLN A 192 8.00 13.63 20.13
CA GLN A 192 7.01 14.64 19.71
C GLN A 192 5.69 14.00 19.30
N ALA A 193 5.74 12.97 18.45
CA ALA A 193 4.55 12.23 18.02
C ALA A 193 3.84 11.53 19.20
N ALA A 194 4.61 10.90 20.09
CA ALA A 194 4.09 10.21 21.27
C ALA A 194 3.46 11.18 22.29
N GLN A 195 4.01 12.39 22.46
CA GLN A 195 3.43 13.43 23.31
C GLN A 195 2.09 13.92 22.76
N ALA A 196 1.99 14.17 21.45
CA ALA A 196 0.74 14.55 20.80
C ALA A 196 -0.33 13.45 20.94
N ALA A 197 0.05 12.20 20.67
CA ALA A 197 -0.83 11.04 20.86
C ALA A 197 -1.30 10.93 22.33
N ARG A 198 -0.38 11.08 23.28
CA ARG A 198 -0.70 11.06 24.72
C ARG A 198 -1.69 12.16 25.10
N GLN A 199 -1.52 13.39 24.61
CA GLN A 199 -2.46 14.49 24.88
C GLN A 199 -3.87 14.17 24.37
N ARG A 200 -3.97 13.60 23.17
CA ARG A 200 -5.24 13.15 22.59
C ARG A 200 -5.88 12.05 23.44
N LEU A 201 -5.10 11.04 23.84
CA LEU A 201 -5.58 9.91 24.66
C LEU A 201 -5.94 10.29 26.10
N LEU A 202 -5.48 11.43 26.63
CA LEU A 202 -5.94 11.95 27.91
C LEU A 202 -7.41 12.44 27.86
N VAL A 203 -7.89 12.82 26.68
CA VAL A 203 -9.27 13.29 26.46
C VAL A 203 -10.15 12.18 25.92
N ALA A 204 -9.60 11.33 25.04
CA ALA A 204 -10.28 10.22 24.39
C ALA A 204 -9.41 8.94 24.47
N PRO A 205 -9.36 8.26 25.63
CA PRO A 205 -8.55 7.03 25.81
C PRO A 205 -9.00 5.87 24.91
N GLU A 206 -10.22 5.92 24.39
CA GLU A 206 -10.83 4.97 23.46
C GLU A 206 -10.46 5.17 21.97
N ASP A 207 -9.66 6.18 21.62
CA ASP A 207 -9.33 6.49 20.24
C ASP A 207 -8.44 5.42 19.59
N ALA A 208 -9.08 4.43 18.96
CA ALA A 208 -8.42 3.28 18.34
C ALA A 208 -7.43 3.70 17.23
N GLY A 209 -7.78 4.69 16.40
CA GLY A 209 -6.89 5.17 15.34
C GLY A 209 -5.59 5.75 15.92
N CYS A 210 -5.70 6.60 16.94
CA CYS A 210 -4.55 7.15 17.66
C CYS A 210 -3.70 6.03 18.31
N LEU A 211 -4.33 5.03 18.91
CA LEU A 211 -3.64 3.89 19.53
C LEU A 211 -2.88 3.04 18.50
N LEU A 212 -3.46 2.80 17.32
CA LEU A 212 -2.81 2.03 16.25
C LEU A 212 -1.65 2.79 15.61
N ASP A 213 -1.79 4.11 15.40
CA ASP A 213 -0.67 4.95 14.93
C ASP A 213 0.47 4.98 15.94
N LEU A 214 0.14 5.11 17.23
CA LEU A 214 1.12 5.05 18.30
C LEU A 214 1.77 3.67 18.39
N ALA A 215 1.02 2.59 18.17
CA ALA A 215 1.57 1.23 18.14
C ALA A 215 2.60 1.05 17.02
N LYS A 216 2.29 1.53 15.80
CA LYS A 216 3.24 1.52 14.66
C LYS A 216 4.51 2.29 15.01
N ASN A 217 4.37 3.49 15.58
CA ASN A 217 5.51 4.31 15.97
C ASN A 217 6.36 3.66 17.07
N CYS A 218 5.73 3.04 18.07
CA CYS A 218 6.43 2.27 19.10
C CYS A 218 7.19 1.08 18.49
N ALA A 219 6.57 0.35 17.57
CA ALA A 219 7.19 -0.81 16.94
C ALA A 219 8.39 -0.41 16.05
N LYS A 220 8.31 0.72 15.33
CA LYS A 220 9.43 1.26 14.53
C LYS A 220 10.70 1.53 15.35
N ILE A 221 10.55 1.95 16.60
CA ILE A 221 11.69 2.20 17.51
C ILE A 221 12.03 1.00 18.40
N GLY A 222 11.47 -0.19 18.12
CA GLY A 222 11.73 -1.42 18.87
C GLY A 222 11.01 -1.53 20.22
N GLN A 223 10.06 -0.64 20.54
CA GLN A 223 9.26 -0.70 21.77
C GLN A 223 8.04 -1.63 21.60
N PHE A 224 8.29 -2.91 21.32
CA PHE A 224 7.26 -3.90 20.98
C PHE A 224 6.24 -4.13 22.10
N GLY A 225 6.67 -4.15 23.37
CA GLY A 225 5.75 -4.27 24.51
C GLY A 225 4.73 -3.12 24.62
N LEU A 226 5.16 -1.88 24.35
CA LEU A 226 4.27 -0.71 24.26
C LEU A 226 3.36 -0.81 23.05
N ALA A 227 3.89 -1.21 21.89
CA ALA A 227 3.09 -1.39 20.68
C ALA A 227 1.98 -2.43 20.89
N ARG A 228 2.29 -3.58 21.48
CA ARG A 228 1.34 -4.64 21.79
C ARG A 228 0.25 -4.17 22.75
N THR A 229 0.62 -3.41 23.78
CA THR A 229 -0.34 -2.87 24.73
C THR A 229 -1.24 -1.80 24.10
N ALA A 230 -0.71 -0.99 23.18
CA ALA A 230 -1.50 -0.04 22.41
C ALA A 230 -2.51 -0.73 21.47
N VAL A 231 -2.10 -1.79 20.75
CA VAL A 231 -3.02 -2.61 19.95
C VAL A 231 -4.07 -3.28 20.83
N LEU A 232 -3.69 -3.81 22.00
CA LEU A 232 -4.63 -4.36 22.97
C LEU A 232 -5.64 -3.31 23.43
N CYS A 233 -5.19 -2.08 23.72
CA CYS A 233 -6.10 -1.00 24.11
C CYS A 233 -7.07 -0.63 22.98
N ALA A 234 -6.63 -0.66 21.72
CA ALA A 234 -7.50 -0.46 20.56
C ALA A 234 -8.52 -1.60 20.43
N ALA A 235 -8.07 -2.84 20.66
CA ALA A 235 -8.91 -4.04 20.57
C ALA A 235 -10.03 -4.13 21.63
N LEU A 236 -9.97 -3.32 22.68
CA LEU A 236 -11.06 -3.21 23.66
C LEU A 236 -12.27 -2.45 23.12
N GLN A 237 -12.09 -1.67 22.05
CA GLN A 237 -13.11 -0.80 21.46
C GLN A 237 -13.45 -1.20 20.02
N ASP A 238 -12.47 -1.78 19.32
CA ASP A 238 -12.58 -2.25 17.94
C ASP A 238 -12.34 -3.77 17.91
N PHE A 239 -13.34 -4.55 17.49
CA PHE A 239 -13.25 -6.02 17.49
C PHE A 239 -12.83 -6.61 16.14
N ARG A 240 -12.27 -5.78 15.24
CA ARG A 240 -11.83 -6.26 13.93
C ARG A 240 -10.78 -7.36 14.06
N PRO A 241 -10.90 -8.45 13.26
CA PRO A 241 -9.92 -9.53 13.22
C PRO A 241 -8.48 -9.07 12.97
N ASP A 242 -8.30 -7.96 12.25
CA ASP A 242 -7.00 -7.36 11.91
C ASP A 242 -6.15 -7.03 13.14
N LEU A 243 -6.75 -6.65 14.26
CA LEU A 243 -6.01 -6.30 15.48
C LEU A 243 -5.30 -7.51 16.11
N TYR A 244 -5.91 -8.69 15.99
CA TYR A 244 -5.26 -9.93 16.40
C TYR A 244 -4.11 -10.28 15.47
N LEU A 245 -4.23 -10.02 14.16
CA LEU A 245 -3.14 -10.21 13.21
C LEU A 245 -1.99 -9.22 13.48
N PHE A 246 -2.27 -7.95 13.77
CA PHE A 246 -1.24 -6.97 14.16
C PHE A 246 -0.48 -7.43 15.41
N SER A 247 -1.21 -7.98 16.39
CA SER A 247 -0.61 -8.55 17.59
C SER A 247 0.23 -9.81 17.27
N ALA A 248 -0.21 -10.65 16.32
CA ALA A 248 0.54 -11.82 15.86
C ALA A 248 1.86 -11.42 15.20
N ILE A 249 1.85 -10.37 14.35
CA ILE A 249 3.04 -9.81 13.72
C ILE A 249 4.02 -9.31 14.79
N LEU A 250 3.53 -8.54 15.77
CA LEU A 250 4.38 -8.07 16.88
C LEU A 250 5.00 -9.22 17.68
N ALA A 251 4.22 -10.25 18.02
CA ALA A 251 4.72 -11.44 18.72
C ALA A 251 5.79 -12.17 17.89
N LEU A 252 5.58 -12.29 16.58
CA LEU A 252 6.58 -12.89 15.68
C LEU A 252 7.88 -12.08 15.68
N ARG A 253 7.81 -10.74 15.77
CA ARG A 253 8.98 -9.87 15.89
C ARG A 253 9.74 -10.00 17.19
N GLU A 254 9.05 -10.32 18.28
CA GLU A 254 9.66 -10.61 19.57
C GLU A 254 10.21 -12.05 19.65
N GLY A 255 10.01 -12.88 18.61
CA GLY A 255 10.41 -14.29 18.61
C GLY A 255 9.43 -15.23 19.31
N GLU A 256 8.25 -14.73 19.69
CA GLU A 256 7.20 -15.48 20.40
C GLU A 256 6.31 -16.25 19.41
N THR A 257 6.87 -17.25 18.72
CA THR A 257 6.25 -17.92 17.57
C THR A 257 4.95 -18.66 17.90
N GLN A 258 4.86 -19.29 19.08
CA GLN A 258 3.62 -19.93 19.55
C GLN A 258 2.51 -18.90 19.79
N GLN A 259 2.84 -17.79 20.44
CA GLN A 259 1.89 -16.72 20.69
C GLN A 259 1.43 -16.05 19.39
N ALA A 260 2.34 -15.86 18.43
CA ALA A 260 2.02 -15.37 17.10
C ALA A 260 1.02 -16.30 16.39
N ALA A 261 1.22 -17.62 16.46
CA ALA A 261 0.30 -18.61 15.90
C ALA A 261 -1.08 -18.57 16.58
N ASP A 262 -1.13 -18.50 17.91
CA ASP A 262 -2.40 -18.44 18.65
C ASP A 262 -3.20 -17.17 18.30
N LEU A 263 -2.53 -16.03 18.19
CA LEU A 263 -3.13 -14.76 17.78
C LEU A 263 -3.58 -14.77 16.31
N ALA A 264 -2.79 -15.35 15.40
CA ALA A 264 -3.18 -15.52 14.01
C ALA A 264 -4.40 -16.43 13.87
N ASN A 265 -4.48 -17.50 14.67
CA ASN A 265 -5.66 -18.36 14.73
C ASN A 265 -6.91 -17.60 15.22
N LEU A 266 -6.75 -16.73 16.22
CA LEU A 266 -7.85 -15.87 16.68
C LEU A 266 -8.30 -14.88 15.60
N ALA A 267 -7.36 -14.29 14.85
CA ALA A 267 -7.66 -13.44 13.71
C ALA A 267 -8.46 -14.21 12.63
N LEU A 268 -8.03 -15.43 12.29
CA LEU A 268 -8.74 -16.27 11.33
C LEU A 268 -10.13 -16.67 11.83
N LYS A 269 -10.28 -17.08 13.09
CA LYS A 269 -11.60 -17.35 13.69
C LYS A 269 -12.51 -16.13 13.63
N GLY A 270 -12.00 -14.95 13.92
CA GLY A 270 -12.76 -13.71 13.80
C GLY A 270 -13.20 -13.42 12.36
N ARG A 271 -12.38 -13.79 11.37
CA ARG A 271 -12.68 -13.58 9.93
C ARG A 271 -13.70 -14.58 9.40
N PHE A 272 -13.55 -15.87 9.72
CA PHE A 272 -14.43 -16.94 9.22
C PHE A 272 -15.68 -17.18 10.10
N GLY A 273 -15.72 -16.62 11.30
CA GLY A 273 -16.84 -16.79 12.23
C GLY A 273 -17.05 -18.26 12.59
N ASP A 274 -18.28 -18.75 12.37
CA ASP A 274 -18.64 -20.15 12.60
C ASP A 274 -18.23 -21.09 11.44
N ALA A 275 -17.79 -20.54 10.30
CA ALA A 275 -17.33 -21.35 9.18
C ALA A 275 -15.96 -22.01 9.49
N PRO A 276 -15.70 -23.22 8.98
CA PRO A 276 -14.40 -23.86 9.17
C PRO A 276 -13.29 -23.04 8.48
N ILE A 277 -12.18 -22.82 9.20
CA ILE A 277 -10.99 -22.20 8.62
C ILE A 277 -10.40 -23.16 7.58
N PRO A 278 -10.14 -22.70 6.33
CA PRO A 278 -9.51 -23.53 5.30
C PRO A 278 -8.21 -24.19 5.77
N GLU A 279 -7.98 -25.43 5.33
CA GLU A 279 -6.85 -26.25 5.76
C GLU A 279 -5.51 -25.57 5.49
N GLN A 280 -5.37 -24.91 4.32
CA GLN A 280 -4.16 -24.19 3.96
C GLN A 280 -3.81 -23.08 4.95
N LEU A 281 -4.80 -22.34 5.46
CA LEU A 281 -4.58 -21.27 6.45
C LEU A 281 -4.25 -21.84 7.83
N THR A 282 -4.91 -22.92 8.21
CA THR A 282 -4.61 -23.67 9.44
C THR A 282 -3.17 -24.20 9.42
N HIS A 283 -2.71 -24.68 8.27
CA HIS A 283 -1.34 -25.16 8.08
C HIS A 283 -0.32 -24.01 8.23
N LEU A 284 -0.61 -22.80 7.73
CA LEU A 284 0.26 -21.62 7.95
C LEU A 284 0.39 -21.27 9.44
N VAL A 285 -0.69 -21.36 10.21
CA VAL A 285 -0.67 -21.16 11.67
C VAL A 285 0.20 -22.22 12.34
N GLN A 286 0.08 -23.48 11.96
CA GLN A 286 0.88 -24.57 12.51
C GLN A 286 2.38 -24.39 12.22
N ARG A 287 2.74 -24.04 10.98
CA ARG A 287 4.12 -23.72 10.61
C ARG A 287 4.67 -22.54 11.41
N THR A 288 3.82 -21.54 11.68
CA THR A 288 4.17 -20.41 12.54
C THR A 288 4.49 -20.86 13.96
N ALA A 289 3.67 -21.74 14.54
CA ALA A 289 3.94 -22.30 15.87
C ALA A 289 5.27 -23.08 15.92
N GLN A 290 5.64 -23.74 14.81
CA GLN A 290 6.90 -24.48 14.65
C GLN A 290 8.13 -23.57 14.43
N GLY A 291 7.93 -22.25 14.37
CA GLY A 291 9.01 -21.27 14.31
C GLY A 291 9.32 -20.71 12.92
N GLU A 292 8.48 -21.00 11.92
CA GLU A 292 8.60 -20.40 10.60
C GLU A 292 7.85 -19.06 10.52
N ALA A 293 8.32 -18.11 9.70
CA ALA A 293 7.59 -16.88 9.41
C ALA A 293 6.45 -17.10 8.39
N ALA A 294 5.67 -18.17 8.55
CA ALA A 294 4.66 -18.60 7.58
C ALA A 294 3.49 -17.60 7.41
N LEU A 295 3.31 -16.67 8.35
CA LEU A 295 2.36 -15.55 8.20
C LEU A 295 2.67 -14.63 7.02
N LEU A 296 3.91 -14.62 6.49
CA LEU A 296 4.24 -13.93 5.24
C LEU A 296 3.44 -14.44 4.02
N LEU A 297 2.99 -15.69 4.06
CA LEU A 297 2.24 -16.34 2.98
C LEU A 297 0.73 -16.10 3.09
N LEU A 298 0.28 -15.54 4.22
CA LEU A 298 -1.14 -15.38 4.52
C LEU A 298 -1.89 -14.52 3.47
N PRO A 299 -1.37 -13.36 3.00
CA PRO A 299 -2.08 -12.55 2.01
C PRO A 299 -2.34 -13.31 0.71
N SER A 300 -1.32 -13.96 0.15
CA SER A 300 -1.45 -14.79 -1.05
C SER A 300 -2.43 -15.95 -0.85
N ALA A 301 -2.36 -16.64 0.28
CA ALA A 301 -3.26 -17.75 0.59
C ALA A 301 -4.72 -17.32 0.79
N LEU A 302 -4.99 -16.07 1.17
CA LEU A 302 -6.35 -15.50 1.24
C LEU A 302 -6.86 -15.12 -0.14
N LYS A 303 -6.02 -14.54 -1.01
CA LYS A 303 -6.38 -14.19 -2.40
C LYS A 303 -6.81 -15.39 -3.25
N GLU A 304 -6.29 -16.58 -2.95
CA GLU A 304 -6.66 -17.81 -3.63
C GLU A 304 -8.05 -18.34 -3.22
N LEU A 305 -8.63 -17.82 -2.14
CA LEU A 305 -9.94 -18.23 -1.66
C LEU A 305 -11.05 -17.34 -2.25
N PRO A 306 -12.19 -17.93 -2.68
CA PRO A 306 -13.33 -17.16 -3.15
C PRO A 306 -13.85 -16.20 -2.08
N ASP A 307 -14.25 -14.99 -2.50
CA ASP A 307 -14.96 -13.99 -1.68
C ASP A 307 -14.30 -13.67 -0.32
N THR A 308 -12.97 -13.81 -0.24
CA THR A 308 -12.20 -13.58 1.00
C THR A 308 -11.33 -12.33 0.86
N GLU A 309 -11.60 -11.32 1.69
CA GLU A 309 -10.77 -10.11 1.76
C GLU A 309 -9.45 -10.38 2.50
N GLU A 310 -8.39 -9.68 2.07
CA GLU A 310 -7.12 -9.64 2.80
C GLU A 310 -7.26 -8.91 4.14
N PHE A 311 -6.38 -9.22 5.09
CA PHE A 311 -6.22 -8.39 6.28
C PHE A 311 -5.56 -7.06 5.92
N ASP A 312 -5.84 -6.04 6.73
CA ASP A 312 -5.19 -4.73 6.63
C ASP A 312 -3.65 -4.86 6.67
N PRO A 313 -2.91 -4.33 5.67
CA PRO A 313 -1.45 -4.47 5.60
C PRO A 313 -0.69 -3.50 6.51
N ALA A 314 -1.35 -2.67 7.33
CA ALA A 314 -0.73 -1.57 8.10
C ALA A 314 0.47 -1.97 8.98
N PHE A 315 0.57 -3.25 9.39
CA PHE A 315 1.68 -3.77 10.20
C PHE A 315 2.66 -4.66 9.40
N ASN A 316 2.42 -4.90 8.11
CA ASN A 316 3.27 -5.78 7.29
C ASN A 316 4.72 -5.28 7.19
N PHE A 317 4.95 -3.97 7.29
CA PHE A 317 6.31 -3.42 7.33
C PHE A 317 7.15 -3.96 8.49
N LEU A 318 6.50 -4.39 9.57
CA LEU A 318 7.19 -4.99 10.71
C LEU A 318 7.66 -6.40 10.40
N MET A 319 7.11 -7.10 9.40
CA MET A 319 7.56 -8.45 9.00
C MET A 319 8.97 -8.45 8.39
N VAL A 320 9.64 -7.30 8.34
CA VAL A 320 11.07 -7.16 8.02
C VAL A 320 11.75 -6.21 9.02
N PRO A 321 13.01 -6.48 9.43
CA PRO A 321 13.79 -7.66 9.08
C PRO A 321 13.58 -8.83 10.06
N LEU A 322 13.27 -10.05 9.59
CA LEU A 322 13.11 -11.26 10.43
C LEU A 322 14.39 -12.14 10.42
N PRO A 323 14.67 -12.90 11.50
CA PRO A 323 15.89 -13.71 11.59
C PRO A 323 15.84 -14.93 10.66
N ALA A 324 17.00 -15.30 10.10
CA ALA A 324 17.15 -16.42 9.15
C ALA A 324 16.63 -17.76 9.69
N SER A 325 16.59 -17.96 11.00
CA SER A 325 15.99 -19.15 11.63
C SER A 325 14.52 -19.33 11.28
N MET A 326 13.78 -18.24 11.03
CA MET A 326 12.37 -18.25 10.66
C MET A 326 12.15 -18.33 9.14
N LEU A 327 13.21 -18.16 8.33
CA LEU A 327 13.16 -18.03 6.86
C LEU A 327 13.71 -19.26 6.13
N ARG A 328 13.64 -20.43 6.79
CA ARG A 328 14.26 -21.65 6.28
C ARG A 328 13.54 -22.20 5.04
N ALA A 329 12.22 -22.23 5.07
CA ALA A 329 11.41 -22.70 3.96
C ALA A 329 11.53 -21.78 2.74
N GLU A 330 11.61 -22.38 1.55
CA GLU A 330 11.85 -21.67 0.28
C GLU A 330 10.75 -20.66 -0.04
N ASP A 331 9.49 -21.07 0.14
CA ASP A 331 8.30 -20.23 -0.06
C ASP A 331 8.30 -19.00 0.87
N VAL A 332 8.57 -19.21 2.16
CA VAL A 332 8.68 -18.14 3.16
C VAL A 332 9.83 -17.20 2.82
N ARG A 333 10.96 -17.72 2.35
CA ARG A 333 12.12 -16.90 1.98
C ARG A 333 11.85 -16.06 0.73
N GLN A 334 11.14 -16.61 -0.26
CA GLN A 334 10.70 -15.86 -1.42
C GLN A 334 9.71 -14.74 -1.04
N ALA A 335 8.72 -15.04 -0.19
CA ALA A 335 7.77 -14.05 0.32
C ALA A 335 8.46 -12.97 1.16
N TYR A 336 9.47 -13.34 1.95
CA TYR A 336 10.31 -12.39 2.69
C TYR A 336 11.09 -11.46 1.76
N SER A 337 11.73 -11.98 0.70
CA SER A 337 12.43 -11.17 -0.30
C SER A 337 11.51 -10.11 -0.89
N TYR A 338 10.30 -10.51 -1.29
CA TYR A 338 9.27 -9.61 -1.81
C TYR A 338 8.88 -8.53 -0.80
N GLN A 339 8.55 -8.91 0.43
CA GLN A 339 8.18 -7.95 1.48
C GLN A 339 9.34 -6.99 1.80
N PHE A 340 10.58 -7.48 1.79
CA PHE A 340 11.77 -6.67 2.06
C PHE A 340 11.98 -5.59 1.00
N GLU A 341 11.93 -5.99 -0.28
CA GLU A 341 12.11 -5.08 -1.41
C GLU A 341 10.95 -4.05 -1.48
N GLN A 342 9.71 -4.47 -1.17
CA GLN A 342 8.57 -3.54 -1.08
C GLN A 342 8.74 -2.49 0.02
N VAL A 343 9.08 -2.93 1.24
CA VAL A 343 9.27 -2.00 2.37
C VAL A 343 10.42 -1.03 2.07
N ALA A 344 11.53 -1.54 1.54
CA ALA A 344 12.67 -0.72 1.14
C ALA A 344 12.32 0.32 0.05
N SER A 345 11.42 -0.03 -0.87
CA SER A 345 10.97 0.87 -1.95
C SER A 345 10.06 1.98 -1.42
N ALA A 346 9.25 1.70 -0.39
CA ALA A 346 8.39 2.68 0.29
C ALA A 346 9.13 3.54 1.34
N SER A 347 10.36 3.18 1.71
CA SER A 347 11.19 3.91 2.68
C SER A 347 11.98 5.06 2.06
N THR A 348 12.31 6.05 2.90
CA THR A 348 13.34 7.05 2.56
C THR A 348 14.72 6.40 2.39
N GLN A 349 15.68 7.11 1.78
CA GLN A 349 17.04 6.59 1.59
C GLN A 349 17.73 6.25 2.93
N GLU A 350 17.51 7.06 3.96
CA GLU A 350 18.08 6.81 5.30
C GLU A 350 17.47 5.56 5.95
N GLU A 351 16.14 5.45 5.94
CA GLU A 351 15.42 4.28 6.47
C GLU A 351 15.80 3.00 5.70
N ARG A 352 15.99 3.09 4.38
CA ARG A 352 16.42 1.98 3.54
C ARG A 352 17.80 1.47 3.96
N LEU A 353 18.75 2.37 4.20
CA LEU A 353 20.09 2.00 4.67
C LEU A 353 20.01 1.32 6.04
N GLN A 354 19.22 1.88 6.97
CA GLN A 354 19.01 1.30 8.30
C GLN A 354 18.38 -0.10 8.22
N LEU A 355 17.39 -0.30 7.34
CA LEU A 355 16.76 -1.60 7.10
C LEU A 355 17.76 -2.63 6.57
N VAL A 356 18.58 -2.26 5.58
CA VAL A 356 19.63 -3.13 5.03
C VAL A 356 20.66 -3.50 6.09
N GLN A 357 21.13 -2.53 6.88
CA GLN A 357 22.11 -2.78 7.95
C GLN A 357 21.54 -3.69 9.04
N ALA A 358 20.29 -3.45 9.46
CA ALA A 358 19.61 -4.27 10.44
C ALA A 358 19.41 -5.71 9.95
N ASP A 359 19.02 -5.91 8.68
CA ASP A 359 18.90 -7.24 8.09
C ASP A 359 20.24 -7.94 7.94
N GLN A 360 21.27 -7.26 7.42
CA GLN A 360 22.60 -7.85 7.25
C GLN A 360 23.24 -8.26 8.57
N ALA A 361 22.99 -7.52 9.66
CA ALA A 361 23.51 -7.86 10.98
C ALA A 361 23.02 -9.22 11.48
N GLN A 362 21.80 -9.62 11.12
CA GLN A 362 21.20 -10.90 11.54
C GLN A 362 21.22 -11.99 10.47
N ASN A 363 21.14 -11.62 9.19
CA ASN A 363 20.98 -12.54 8.05
C ASN A 363 22.21 -12.63 7.14
N ARG A 364 23.25 -11.81 7.39
CA ARG A 364 24.43 -11.65 6.52
C ARG A 364 24.04 -11.20 5.11
N ALA A 365 24.92 -11.36 4.13
CA ALA A 365 24.60 -11.05 2.74
C ALA A 365 23.54 -12.01 2.20
N GLN A 366 22.42 -11.45 1.74
CA GLN A 366 21.29 -12.15 1.12
C GLN A 366 20.89 -11.43 -0.16
N TYR A 367 20.22 -12.12 -1.09
CA TYR A 367 19.80 -11.53 -2.36
C TYR A 367 19.11 -10.16 -2.18
N TRP A 368 18.03 -10.09 -1.40
CA TRP A 368 17.24 -8.87 -1.21
C TRP A 368 18.06 -7.72 -0.62
N ASN A 369 18.89 -7.98 0.39
CA ASN A 369 19.65 -6.91 1.04
C ASN A 369 20.82 -6.42 0.18
N GLN A 370 21.34 -7.25 -0.73
CA GLN A 370 22.32 -6.81 -1.72
C GLN A 370 21.66 -5.99 -2.84
N VAL A 371 20.49 -6.40 -3.34
CA VAL A 371 19.75 -5.62 -4.34
C VAL A 371 19.43 -4.23 -3.82
N VAL A 372 18.84 -4.14 -2.62
CA VAL A 372 18.48 -2.86 -2.00
C VAL A 372 19.71 -2.00 -1.69
N ALA A 373 20.82 -2.59 -1.22
CA ALA A 373 22.08 -1.87 -1.04
C ALA A 373 22.62 -1.30 -2.36
N GLY A 374 22.53 -2.08 -3.45
CA GLY A 374 22.88 -1.65 -4.79
C GLY A 374 22.06 -0.44 -5.23
N HIS A 375 20.73 -0.48 -5.06
CA HIS A 375 19.87 0.66 -5.40
C HIS A 375 20.18 1.90 -4.57
N TYR A 376 20.44 1.74 -3.27
CA TYR A 376 20.87 2.84 -2.42
C TYR A 376 22.16 3.49 -2.95
N ALA A 377 23.20 2.70 -3.24
CA ALA A 377 24.46 3.21 -3.77
C ALA A 377 24.28 3.88 -5.14
N TRP A 378 23.51 3.25 -6.03
CA TRP A 378 23.23 3.78 -7.37
C TRP A 378 22.53 5.15 -7.32
N LEU A 379 21.47 5.27 -6.52
CA LEU A 379 20.71 6.52 -6.40
C LEU A 379 21.51 7.64 -5.70
N ASN A 380 22.55 7.28 -4.95
CA ASN A 380 23.54 8.23 -4.42
C ASN A 380 24.71 8.51 -5.39
N GLN A 381 24.59 8.10 -6.66
CA GLN A 381 25.60 8.26 -7.71
C GLN A 381 26.94 7.57 -7.40
N ASP A 382 26.92 6.53 -6.57
CA ASP A 382 28.08 5.70 -6.24
C ASP A 382 28.01 4.35 -6.98
N ARG A 383 28.30 4.39 -8.28
CA ARG A 383 28.33 3.19 -9.12
C ARG A 383 29.39 2.18 -8.67
N ALA A 384 30.53 2.66 -8.19
CA ALA A 384 31.63 1.81 -7.75
C ALA A 384 31.21 0.90 -6.58
N SER A 385 30.37 1.40 -5.67
CA SER A 385 29.76 0.59 -4.61
C SER A 385 28.54 -0.21 -5.10
N ALA A 386 27.74 0.32 -6.03
CA ALA A 386 26.53 -0.35 -6.52
C ALA A 386 26.81 -1.64 -7.32
N ASP A 387 27.77 -1.62 -8.25
CA ASP A 387 28.06 -2.75 -9.15
C ASP A 387 28.42 -4.05 -8.40
N PRO A 388 29.30 -4.04 -7.37
CA PRO A 388 29.60 -5.21 -6.55
C PRO A 388 28.36 -5.81 -5.86
N HIS A 389 27.42 -4.97 -5.42
CA HIS A 389 26.18 -5.44 -4.81
C HIS A 389 25.31 -6.21 -5.80
N TYR A 390 25.16 -5.71 -7.04
CA TYR A 390 24.40 -6.41 -8.07
C TYR A 390 25.05 -7.72 -8.51
N VAL A 391 26.38 -7.78 -8.58
CA VAL A 391 27.12 -9.03 -8.85
C VAL A 391 26.87 -10.05 -7.73
N THR A 392 26.93 -9.60 -6.48
CA THR A 392 26.71 -10.46 -5.30
C THR A 392 25.25 -10.94 -5.25
N ALA A 393 24.28 -10.05 -5.48
CA ALA A 393 22.87 -10.38 -5.55
C ALA A 393 22.58 -11.45 -6.61
N ARG A 394 23.10 -11.30 -7.83
CA ARG A 394 22.95 -12.29 -8.90
C ARG A 394 23.43 -13.67 -8.48
N LYS A 395 24.62 -13.74 -7.86
CA LYS A 395 25.18 -14.99 -7.36
C LYS A 395 24.28 -15.60 -6.28
N LEU A 396 23.92 -14.82 -5.27
CA LEU A 396 23.10 -15.28 -4.14
C LEU A 396 21.71 -15.75 -4.59
N SER A 397 21.10 -15.08 -5.56
CA SER A 397 19.83 -15.52 -6.15
C SER A 397 19.97 -16.91 -6.79
N LYS A 398 20.98 -17.13 -7.64
CA LYS A 398 21.24 -18.43 -8.26
C LYS A 398 21.53 -19.52 -7.23
N ASP A 399 22.36 -19.21 -6.23
CA ASP A 399 22.76 -20.17 -5.19
C ASP A 399 21.60 -20.55 -4.26
N SER A 400 20.69 -19.61 -3.98
CA SER A 400 19.59 -19.81 -3.02
C SER A 400 18.24 -20.18 -3.64
N GLY A 401 18.11 -20.09 -4.96
CA GLY A 401 16.85 -20.29 -5.69
C GLY A 401 15.87 -19.12 -5.61
N ILE A 402 16.22 -18.04 -4.90
CA ILE A 402 15.35 -16.85 -4.78
C ILE A 402 15.26 -16.14 -6.13
N LYS A 403 14.03 -16.01 -6.62
CA LYS A 403 13.71 -15.30 -7.86
C LYS A 403 13.67 -13.80 -7.59
N ALA A 404 14.13 -13.04 -8.58
CA ALA A 404 14.09 -11.60 -8.50
C ALA A 404 12.65 -11.10 -8.55
N VAL A 405 12.38 -10.05 -7.77
CA VAL A 405 11.05 -9.42 -7.65
C VAL A 405 10.88 -8.42 -8.79
N ASP A 406 9.75 -8.46 -9.50
CA ASP A 406 9.38 -7.51 -10.54
C ASP A 406 10.52 -7.21 -11.54
N TYR A 407 10.86 -5.94 -11.71
CA TYR A 407 11.94 -5.50 -12.61
C TYR A 407 13.34 -5.76 -12.05
N ASN A 408 13.51 -6.18 -10.79
CA ASN A 408 14.85 -6.46 -10.25
C ASN A 408 15.54 -7.65 -10.94
N CYS A 409 14.85 -8.38 -11.81
CA CYS A 409 15.48 -9.37 -12.68
C CYS A 409 16.56 -8.79 -13.62
N GLY A 410 16.66 -7.47 -13.82
CA GLY A 410 17.81 -6.85 -14.48
C GLY A 410 19.15 -7.14 -13.79
N VAL A 411 19.16 -7.52 -12.51
CA VAL A 411 20.36 -7.97 -11.79
C VAL A 411 21.09 -9.13 -12.49
N TYR A 412 20.37 -9.98 -13.23
CA TYR A 412 20.94 -11.13 -13.94
C TYR A 412 21.76 -10.71 -15.15
N THR A 413 21.35 -9.62 -15.80
CA THR A 413 21.90 -9.14 -17.08
C THR A 413 22.64 -7.81 -16.94
N TRP A 414 22.71 -7.22 -15.75
CA TRP A 414 23.52 -6.05 -15.46
C TRP A 414 25.02 -6.33 -15.64
N LEU A 415 25.76 -5.41 -16.26
CA LEU A 415 27.22 -5.46 -16.34
C LEU A 415 27.86 -4.39 -15.46
N PRO A 416 28.87 -4.75 -14.65
CA PRO A 416 29.74 -3.77 -14.02
C PRO A 416 30.38 -2.85 -15.05
N GLU A 417 30.70 -1.61 -14.67
CA GLU A 417 31.24 -0.57 -15.55
C GLU A 417 32.36 -1.05 -16.46
N ALA A 418 33.38 -1.69 -15.88
CA ALA A 418 34.54 -2.19 -16.62
C ALA A 418 34.16 -3.24 -17.67
N ALA A 419 33.13 -4.04 -17.43
CA ALA A 419 32.64 -5.04 -18.39
C ALA A 419 31.81 -4.40 -19.51
N ALA A 420 31.18 -3.25 -19.26
CA ALA A 420 30.28 -2.55 -20.19
C ALA A 420 30.97 -1.46 -21.03
N TYR A 421 32.09 -0.89 -20.59
CA TYR A 421 32.63 0.40 -21.09
C TYR A 421 32.78 0.53 -22.62
N ASN A 422 33.44 -0.42 -23.28
CA ASN A 422 33.74 -0.37 -24.73
C ASN A 422 33.19 -1.58 -25.49
N LEU A 423 31.96 -2.00 -25.18
CA LEU A 423 31.36 -3.16 -25.85
C LEU A 423 31.30 -3.01 -27.38
N HIS A 424 31.11 -1.81 -27.91
CA HIS A 424 31.05 -1.56 -29.35
C HIS A 424 32.36 -1.88 -30.11
N GLU A 425 33.52 -1.84 -29.43
CA GLU A 425 34.83 -2.17 -30.04
C GLU A 425 35.14 -3.67 -29.96
N GLN A 426 34.41 -4.40 -29.11
CA GLN A 426 34.68 -5.81 -28.85
C GLN A 426 34.06 -6.70 -29.92
N GLN A 427 34.67 -7.86 -30.12
CA GLN A 427 34.04 -8.97 -30.83
C GLN A 427 33.27 -9.82 -29.84
N VAL A 428 32.03 -10.16 -30.17
CA VAL A 428 31.17 -11.04 -29.37
C VAL A 428 30.78 -12.25 -30.21
N THR A 429 30.52 -13.37 -29.54
CA THR A 429 29.95 -14.55 -30.21
C THR A 429 28.49 -14.27 -30.53
N ASP A 430 28.03 -14.64 -31.73
CA ASP A 430 26.61 -14.62 -32.08
C ASP A 430 25.89 -15.80 -31.40
N GLN A 431 25.67 -15.68 -30.09
CA GLN A 431 25.03 -16.73 -29.31
C GLN A 431 23.53 -16.85 -29.62
N LEU A 432 22.88 -15.76 -30.03
CA LEU A 432 21.45 -15.76 -30.37
C LEU A 432 21.17 -16.15 -31.84
N GLY A 433 22.19 -16.19 -32.70
CA GLY A 433 22.09 -16.71 -34.06
C GLY A 433 21.50 -15.73 -35.09
N ILE A 434 21.58 -14.41 -34.82
CA ILE A 434 20.97 -13.39 -35.69
C ILE A 434 21.74 -13.20 -37.01
N ALA A 435 23.04 -13.52 -37.04
CA ALA A 435 23.88 -13.27 -38.23
C ALA A 435 23.50 -14.15 -39.43
N GLY A 436 22.85 -15.29 -39.18
CA GLY A 436 22.40 -16.22 -40.22
C GLY A 436 21.00 -15.93 -40.79
N TRP A 437 20.35 -14.83 -40.39
CA TRP A 437 19.00 -14.52 -40.82
C TRP A 437 18.94 -13.99 -42.27
N SER A 438 17.86 -14.32 -42.96
CA SER A 438 17.63 -13.90 -44.36
C SER A 438 17.04 -12.51 -44.40
N TRP A 439 17.58 -11.61 -45.22
CA TRP A 439 17.12 -10.23 -45.39
C TRP A 439 16.40 -10.04 -46.71
N HIS A 440 15.32 -9.25 -46.68
CA HIS A 440 14.53 -8.86 -47.84
C HIS A 440 14.13 -7.39 -47.72
N SER A 441 14.40 -6.60 -48.75
CA SER A 441 14.12 -5.15 -48.73
C SER A 441 13.37 -4.73 -49.99
N SER A 442 12.41 -3.83 -49.83
CA SER A 442 11.75 -3.18 -50.95
C SER A 442 12.68 -2.14 -51.59
N VAL A 443 12.59 -2.03 -52.91
CA VAL A 443 13.27 -0.99 -53.69
C VAL A 443 12.26 -0.39 -54.66
N ALA A 444 11.77 0.81 -54.33
CA ALA A 444 10.82 1.51 -55.19
C ALA A 444 11.46 1.91 -56.54
N PRO A 445 10.67 2.03 -57.62
CA PRO A 445 11.19 2.40 -58.94
C PRO A 445 11.96 3.72 -58.91
N GLY A 446 13.15 3.74 -59.51
CA GLY A 446 14.01 4.93 -59.56
C GLY A 446 14.85 5.17 -58.31
N ARG A 447 14.82 4.25 -57.34
CA ARG A 447 15.65 4.30 -56.12
C ARG A 447 16.64 3.13 -56.06
N ALA A 448 17.68 3.29 -55.25
CA ALA A 448 18.58 2.21 -54.87
C ALA A 448 18.27 1.74 -53.44
N GLU A 449 18.58 0.47 -53.14
CA GLU A 449 18.42 -0.09 -51.79
C GLU A 449 19.26 0.68 -50.74
N ALA A 450 20.38 1.25 -51.17
CA ALA A 450 21.28 2.05 -50.34
C ALA A 450 20.80 3.49 -50.10
N ASP A 451 19.73 3.94 -50.75
CA ASP A 451 19.22 5.29 -50.54
C ASP A 451 18.71 5.46 -49.10
N ALA A 452 19.19 6.49 -48.40
CA ALA A 452 18.80 6.73 -47.01
C ALA A 452 17.31 7.19 -46.92
N PRO A 453 16.50 6.58 -46.05
CA PRO A 453 15.20 7.11 -45.67
C PRO A 453 15.36 8.29 -44.70
N ASP A 454 14.27 9.00 -44.39
CA ASP A 454 14.24 10.01 -43.33
C ASP A 454 14.42 9.39 -41.94
N ALA A 455 13.98 8.14 -41.77
CA ALA A 455 14.26 7.32 -40.60
C ALA A 455 14.02 5.82 -40.85
N CYS A 456 14.74 5.01 -40.07
CA CYS A 456 14.45 3.59 -39.92
C CYS A 456 13.61 3.36 -38.65
N LEU A 457 12.48 2.68 -38.79
CA LEU A 457 11.58 2.29 -37.71
C LEU A 457 11.77 0.79 -37.46
N VAL A 458 12.35 0.40 -36.32
CA VAL A 458 12.92 -0.93 -36.09
C VAL A 458 12.11 -1.70 -35.05
N PHE A 459 11.63 -2.88 -35.45
CA PHE A 459 10.75 -3.75 -34.68
C PHE A 459 11.22 -5.19 -34.72
N GLY A 460 10.84 -5.97 -33.72
CA GLY A 460 11.12 -7.41 -33.68
C GLY A 460 10.00 -8.18 -32.98
N CYS A 461 9.73 -9.40 -33.44
CA CYS A 461 8.73 -10.27 -32.84
C CYS A 461 9.04 -11.76 -33.07
N ASP A 462 8.31 -12.61 -32.35
CA ASP A 462 8.13 -14.01 -32.72
C ASP A 462 6.86 -14.18 -33.57
N SER A 463 6.65 -15.39 -34.08
CA SER A 463 5.46 -15.73 -34.87
C SER A 463 4.13 -15.51 -34.14
N ALA A 464 4.09 -15.61 -32.81
CA ALA A 464 2.89 -15.35 -32.04
C ALA A 464 2.57 -13.84 -31.95
N TYR A 465 3.58 -13.01 -31.69
CA TYR A 465 3.45 -11.55 -31.67
C TYR A 465 3.26 -10.93 -33.04
N PHE A 466 3.49 -11.68 -34.13
CA PHE A 466 3.22 -11.21 -35.48
C PHE A 466 1.77 -10.72 -35.68
N ARG A 467 0.83 -11.14 -34.83
CA ARG A 467 -0.57 -10.65 -34.84
C ARG A 467 -0.72 -9.12 -34.76
N PHE A 468 0.27 -8.38 -34.24
CA PHE A 468 0.24 -6.91 -34.18
C PHE A 468 0.78 -6.23 -35.45
N VAL A 469 1.54 -6.97 -36.27
CA VAL A 469 2.21 -6.45 -37.46
C VAL A 469 1.23 -5.87 -38.49
N PRO A 470 0.07 -6.50 -38.79
CA PRO A 470 -0.88 -5.92 -39.76
C PRO A 470 -1.32 -4.50 -39.38
N LYS A 471 -1.67 -4.27 -38.11
CA LYS A 471 -2.09 -2.96 -37.61
C LYS A 471 -0.95 -1.94 -37.62
N LEU A 472 0.24 -2.36 -37.19
CA LEU A 472 1.45 -1.53 -37.22
C LEU A 472 1.74 -1.03 -38.64
N VAL A 473 1.81 -1.96 -39.60
CA VAL A 473 2.11 -1.66 -41.01
C VAL A 473 1.01 -0.79 -41.62
N MET A 474 -0.25 -1.18 -41.48
CA MET A 474 -1.38 -0.46 -42.08
C MET A 474 -1.52 0.97 -41.53
N SER A 475 -1.29 1.17 -40.23
CA SER A 475 -1.32 2.52 -39.63
C SER A 475 -0.23 3.42 -40.20
N LEU A 476 1.01 2.92 -40.36
CA LEU A 476 2.09 3.66 -41.00
C LEU A 476 1.79 3.97 -42.46
N MET A 477 1.24 2.99 -43.20
CA MET A 477 0.88 3.17 -44.61
C MET A 477 -0.11 4.30 -44.81
N ARG A 478 -1.21 4.30 -44.04
CA ARG A 478 -2.23 5.35 -44.10
C ARG A 478 -1.63 6.73 -43.85
N VAL A 479 -0.75 6.80 -42.87
CA VAL A 479 -0.07 8.05 -42.51
C VAL A 479 0.86 8.54 -43.64
N CYS A 480 1.70 7.67 -44.19
CA CYS A 480 2.64 8.04 -45.25
C CYS A 480 1.92 8.42 -46.55
N GLN A 481 0.80 7.77 -46.86
CA GLN A 481 -0.02 8.07 -48.04
C GLN A 481 -0.81 9.37 -47.90
N ALA A 482 -1.29 9.70 -46.70
CA ALA A 482 -1.98 10.95 -46.44
C ALA A 482 -1.05 12.17 -46.48
N HIS A 483 0.24 11.97 -46.16
CA HIS A 483 1.24 13.02 -46.01
C HIS A 483 2.59 12.68 -46.68
N PRO A 484 2.61 12.42 -48.01
CA PRO A 484 3.80 11.97 -48.73
C PRO A 484 4.96 12.98 -48.70
N GLU A 485 4.68 14.25 -48.42
CA GLU A 485 5.65 15.33 -48.31
C GLU A 485 6.39 15.36 -46.95
N GLN A 486 5.93 14.61 -45.95
CA GLN A 486 6.41 14.73 -44.56
C GLN A 486 7.51 13.73 -44.20
N GLY A 487 8.07 13.07 -45.21
CA GLY A 487 9.25 12.23 -45.11
C GLY A 487 8.98 10.79 -45.52
N ARG A 488 10.07 10.08 -45.85
CA ARG A 488 10.04 8.67 -46.22
C ARG A 488 10.57 7.80 -45.09
N PHE A 489 9.73 6.91 -44.58
CA PHE A 489 10.11 5.98 -43.51
C PHE A 489 10.46 4.60 -44.07
N ARG A 490 11.46 3.95 -43.48
CA ARG A 490 11.76 2.53 -43.72
C ARG A 490 11.38 1.70 -42.49
N LEU A 491 10.35 0.89 -42.62
CA LEU A 491 9.96 -0.06 -41.59
C LEU A 491 10.87 -1.29 -41.66
N CYS A 492 11.64 -1.55 -40.61
CA CYS A 492 12.54 -2.69 -40.46
C CYS A 492 11.97 -3.68 -39.44
N LEU A 493 11.57 -4.88 -39.85
CA LEU A 493 10.99 -5.88 -38.94
C LEU A 493 11.75 -7.20 -38.99
N GLY A 494 12.15 -7.68 -37.81
CA GLY A 494 12.69 -9.02 -37.60
C GLY A 494 11.65 -9.99 -37.07
N VAL A 495 11.55 -11.19 -37.66
CA VAL A 495 10.60 -12.22 -37.22
C VAL A 495 11.31 -13.54 -36.93
N ASP A 496 11.29 -13.96 -35.66
CA ASP A 496 11.71 -15.29 -35.25
C ASP A 496 10.65 -16.33 -35.62
N ARG A 497 11.08 -17.41 -36.29
CA ARG A 497 10.26 -18.59 -36.64
C ARG A 497 8.92 -18.23 -37.31
N ALA A 498 8.96 -17.30 -38.25
CA ALA A 498 7.81 -16.91 -39.06
C ALA A 498 7.15 -18.14 -39.72
N THR A 499 5.81 -18.20 -39.71
CA THR A 499 5.07 -19.23 -40.45
C THR A 499 5.09 -18.97 -41.96
N ASP A 500 4.73 -19.95 -42.77
CA ASP A 500 4.68 -19.79 -44.23
C ASP A 500 3.69 -18.70 -44.66
N GLU A 501 2.55 -18.56 -43.97
CA GLU A 501 1.58 -17.49 -44.21
C GLU A 501 2.16 -16.12 -43.89
N GLN A 502 2.85 -15.99 -42.76
CA GLN A 502 3.51 -14.74 -42.34
C GLN A 502 4.63 -14.35 -43.31
N LEU A 503 5.45 -15.32 -43.74
CA LEU A 503 6.47 -15.11 -44.75
C LEU A 503 5.87 -14.68 -46.10
N THR A 504 4.73 -15.26 -46.47
CA THR A 504 4.00 -14.88 -47.69
C THR A 504 3.53 -13.43 -47.58
N LEU A 505 2.85 -13.05 -46.49
CA LEU A 505 2.42 -11.66 -46.26
C LEU A 505 3.59 -10.66 -46.34
N ILE A 506 4.70 -10.97 -45.67
CA ILE A 506 5.88 -10.11 -45.64
C ILE A 506 6.50 -9.96 -47.04
N ARG A 507 6.59 -11.04 -47.81
CA ARG A 507 7.07 -11.01 -49.20
C ARG A 507 6.13 -10.21 -50.09
N ASP A 508 4.82 -10.35 -49.90
CA ASP A 508 3.82 -9.57 -50.62
C ASP A 508 3.96 -8.07 -50.31
N LEU A 509 4.24 -7.70 -49.06
CA LEU A 509 4.54 -6.31 -48.69
C LEU A 509 5.79 -5.80 -49.40
N VAL A 510 6.88 -6.57 -49.42
CA VAL A 510 8.12 -6.20 -50.12
C VAL A 510 7.86 -6.01 -51.62
N ALA A 511 7.14 -6.94 -52.26
CA ALA A 511 6.76 -6.83 -53.66
C ALA A 511 5.90 -5.60 -53.92
N PHE A 512 4.86 -5.40 -53.11
CA PHE A 512 3.97 -4.25 -53.18
C PHE A 512 4.76 -2.94 -53.15
N PHE A 513 5.63 -2.70 -52.17
CA PHE A 513 6.44 -1.47 -52.10
C PHE A 513 7.54 -1.36 -53.16
N SER A 514 7.91 -2.46 -53.83
CA SER A 514 8.88 -2.44 -54.94
C SER A 514 8.23 -2.10 -56.29
N GLU A 515 6.93 -2.35 -56.45
CA GLU A 515 6.23 -2.10 -57.72
C GLU A 515 5.98 -0.62 -58.01
N LYS A 516 5.69 0.19 -56.98
CA LYS A 516 5.46 1.64 -57.11
C LYS A 516 5.97 2.37 -55.89
N ASP A 517 6.42 3.61 -56.09
CA ASP A 517 6.78 4.48 -54.97
C ASP A 517 5.52 4.93 -54.22
N ARG A 518 5.43 4.54 -52.94
CA ARG A 518 4.31 4.83 -52.03
C ARG A 518 4.73 5.64 -50.80
N GLY A 519 5.87 6.33 -50.87
CA GLY A 519 6.33 7.21 -49.78
C GLY A 519 6.89 6.49 -48.55
N MET A 520 7.01 5.17 -48.56
CA MET A 520 7.66 4.37 -47.52
C MET A 520 8.36 3.15 -48.13
N ASP A 521 9.32 2.61 -47.39
CA ASP A 521 9.99 1.35 -47.69
C ASP A 521 9.75 0.34 -46.58
N VAL A 522 9.92 -0.94 -46.91
CA VAL A 522 9.88 -2.00 -45.92
C VAL A 522 11.05 -2.95 -46.10
N SER A 523 11.70 -3.29 -45.00
CA SER A 523 12.78 -4.27 -44.91
C SER A 523 12.43 -5.27 -43.83
N PHE A 524 12.58 -6.54 -44.15
CA PHE A 524 12.30 -7.61 -43.22
C PHE A 524 13.45 -8.58 -43.15
N THR A 525 13.62 -9.16 -41.98
CA THR A 525 14.51 -10.30 -41.81
C THR A 525 13.84 -11.38 -41.00
N HIS A 526 14.17 -12.63 -41.31
CA HIS A 526 13.60 -13.77 -40.61
C HIS A 526 14.64 -14.88 -40.46
N GLY A 527 14.45 -15.67 -39.40
CA GLY A 527 15.31 -16.81 -39.10
C GLY A 527 14.84 -17.51 -37.84
N GLN A 528 15.77 -18.19 -37.19
CA GLN A 528 15.52 -18.90 -35.94
C GLN A 528 16.58 -18.50 -34.92
N LEU A 529 16.15 -17.96 -33.78
CA LEU A 529 17.01 -17.75 -32.63
C LEU A 529 17.45 -19.09 -32.05
N ASN A 530 18.73 -19.18 -31.66
CA ASN A 530 19.28 -20.34 -30.97
C ASN A 530 18.55 -20.61 -29.64
N HIS A 531 18.08 -19.55 -28.99
CA HIS A 531 17.31 -19.62 -27.75
C HIS A 531 16.02 -18.79 -27.85
N ALA A 532 14.92 -19.49 -28.13
CA ALA A 532 13.61 -18.89 -28.33
C ALA A 532 12.90 -18.68 -26.99
N ASN A 533 12.91 -17.44 -26.48
CA ASN A 533 12.14 -17.05 -25.30
C ASN A 533 11.77 -15.56 -25.35
N LYS A 534 10.80 -15.17 -24.50
CA LYS A 534 10.24 -13.82 -24.48
C LYS A 534 11.29 -12.71 -24.38
N ALA A 535 12.37 -12.90 -23.61
CA ALA A 535 13.43 -11.92 -23.46
C ALA A 535 14.31 -11.79 -24.71
N ALA A 536 14.54 -12.90 -25.43
CA ALA A 536 15.28 -12.86 -26.69
C ALA A 536 14.47 -12.17 -27.80
N TYR A 537 13.15 -12.37 -27.83
CA TYR A 537 12.27 -11.77 -28.83
C TYR A 537 12.24 -10.24 -28.74
N THR A 538 12.15 -9.67 -27.54
CA THR A 538 12.17 -8.20 -27.35
C THR A 538 13.49 -7.56 -27.79
N CYS A 539 14.56 -8.36 -27.88
CA CYS A 539 15.90 -7.88 -28.24
C CYS A 539 16.19 -7.93 -29.74
N ILE A 540 15.34 -8.55 -30.55
CA ILE A 540 15.56 -8.69 -32.01
C ILE A 540 15.87 -7.32 -32.65
N ARG A 541 15.14 -6.27 -32.26
CA ARG A 541 15.38 -4.88 -32.71
C ARG A 541 16.80 -4.37 -32.50
N TYR A 542 17.45 -4.74 -31.39
CA TYR A 542 18.82 -4.35 -31.07
C TYR A 542 19.86 -5.29 -31.71
N LEU A 543 19.52 -6.57 -31.86
CA LEU A 543 20.36 -7.55 -32.54
C LEU A 543 20.53 -7.24 -34.03
N MET A 544 19.50 -6.72 -34.68
CA MET A 544 19.54 -6.34 -36.10
C MET A 544 20.11 -4.95 -36.34
N LEU A 545 20.17 -4.11 -35.30
CA LEU A 545 20.50 -2.70 -35.42
C LEU A 545 21.84 -2.43 -36.14
N PRO A 546 22.94 -3.19 -35.91
CA PRO A 546 24.18 -3.00 -36.65
C PRO A 546 24.06 -3.16 -38.17
N HIS A 547 23.20 -4.06 -38.65
CA HIS A 547 22.95 -4.23 -40.08
C HIS A 547 22.22 -3.00 -40.64
N ILE A 548 21.17 -2.56 -39.94
CA ILE A 548 20.32 -1.43 -40.35
C ILE A 548 21.14 -0.13 -40.44
N VAL A 549 21.91 0.21 -39.39
CA VAL A 549 22.73 1.44 -39.37
C VAL A 549 23.96 1.37 -40.26
N GLY A 550 24.41 0.16 -40.64
CA GLY A 550 25.46 -0.04 -41.63
C GLY A 550 24.97 0.15 -43.07
N GLN A 551 23.67 -0.08 -43.31
CA GLN A 551 23.03 0.05 -44.61
C GLN A 551 22.49 1.45 -44.87
N TRP A 552 21.87 2.09 -43.86
CA TRP A 552 21.21 3.38 -43.99
C TRP A 552 21.73 4.40 -42.98
N HIS A 553 22.27 5.51 -43.47
CA HIS A 553 22.72 6.63 -42.64
C HIS A 553 21.55 7.59 -42.36
N CYS A 554 20.70 7.23 -41.40
CA CYS A 554 19.53 8.01 -40.99
C CYS A 554 19.21 7.82 -39.51
N PRO A 555 18.40 8.69 -38.88
CA PRO A 555 17.88 8.46 -37.54
C PRO A 555 17.15 7.12 -37.39
N VAL A 556 17.14 6.58 -36.17
CA VAL A 556 16.48 5.31 -35.85
C VAL A 556 15.47 5.49 -34.74
N LEU A 557 14.29 4.91 -34.92
CA LEU A 557 13.30 4.68 -33.86
C LEU A 557 13.20 3.18 -33.62
N THR A 558 13.44 2.72 -32.39
CA THR A 558 13.19 1.34 -31.98
C THR A 558 11.93 1.28 -31.11
N ALA A 559 11.06 0.30 -31.32
CA ALA A 559 9.85 0.15 -30.51
C ALA A 559 9.40 -1.31 -30.36
N ASP A 560 8.54 -1.59 -29.38
CA ASP A 560 7.84 -2.88 -29.32
C ASP A 560 6.85 -2.96 -30.50
N CYS A 561 6.65 -4.16 -31.07
CA CYS A 561 5.77 -4.33 -32.22
C CYS A 561 4.28 -4.35 -31.85
N ASP A 562 3.95 -4.34 -30.56
CA ASP A 562 2.57 -4.25 -30.05
C ASP A 562 2.11 -2.79 -29.92
N GLY A 563 2.41 -1.97 -30.92
CA GLY A 563 1.98 -0.58 -31.02
C GLY A 563 1.51 -0.21 -32.43
N TYR A 564 0.92 0.96 -32.60
CA TYR A 564 0.57 1.50 -33.92
C TYR A 564 0.81 3.01 -34.00
N PHE A 565 0.88 3.54 -35.22
CA PHE A 565 1.13 4.97 -35.47
C PHE A 565 -0.18 5.76 -35.46
N PRO A 566 -0.31 6.82 -34.65
CA PRO A 566 -1.49 7.67 -34.68
C PRO A 566 -1.55 8.50 -35.98
N HIS A 567 -2.72 9.04 -36.29
CA HIS A 567 -2.97 9.78 -37.54
C HIS A 567 -2.08 11.03 -37.67
N ASP A 568 -1.71 11.65 -36.54
CA ASP A 568 -0.85 12.84 -36.45
C ASP A 568 0.64 12.51 -36.34
N PHE A 569 1.04 11.23 -36.48
CA PHE A 569 2.45 10.80 -36.44
C PHE A 569 3.41 11.66 -37.27
N PRO A 570 3.09 12.13 -38.50
CA PRO A 570 4.02 12.96 -39.27
C PRO A 570 4.37 14.27 -38.57
N ALA A 571 3.38 14.93 -37.95
CA ALA A 571 3.61 16.16 -37.20
C ALA A 571 4.46 15.88 -35.95
N LEU A 572 4.13 14.82 -35.21
CA LEU A 572 4.89 14.38 -34.03
C LEU A 572 6.33 14.02 -34.39
N TRP A 573 6.55 13.38 -35.54
CA TRP A 573 7.86 13.05 -36.06
C TRP A 573 8.69 14.29 -36.39
N GLN A 574 8.09 15.28 -37.06
CA GLN A 574 8.78 16.54 -37.39
C GLN A 574 9.13 17.34 -36.12
N GLU A 575 8.24 17.35 -35.12
CA GLU A 575 8.55 17.94 -33.80
C GLU A 575 9.73 17.22 -33.14
N LEU A 576 9.71 15.88 -33.10
CA LEU A 576 10.78 15.08 -32.52
C LEU A 576 12.13 15.33 -33.21
N LYS A 577 12.17 15.21 -34.54
CA LYS A 577 13.37 15.35 -35.37
C LYS A 577 13.97 16.75 -35.28
N SER A 578 13.13 17.79 -35.25
CA SER A 578 13.60 19.18 -35.18
C SER A 578 14.02 19.58 -33.75
N GLY A 579 13.37 19.03 -32.73
CA GLY A 579 13.54 19.43 -31.34
C GLY A 579 14.49 18.58 -30.51
N SER A 580 14.86 17.38 -30.95
CA SER A 580 15.53 16.38 -30.09
C SER A 580 16.65 15.65 -30.81
N ASP A 581 17.72 15.34 -30.08
CA ASP A 581 18.85 14.52 -30.54
C ASP A 581 18.66 13.05 -30.11
N TYR A 582 17.97 12.83 -28.98
CA TYR A 582 17.55 11.51 -28.51
C TYR A 582 16.17 11.57 -27.87
N GLY A 583 15.49 10.42 -27.81
CA GLY A 583 14.21 10.28 -27.10
C GLY A 583 14.15 8.96 -26.36
N PHE A 584 13.85 9.00 -25.06
CA PHE A 584 13.82 7.82 -24.20
C PHE A 584 12.62 7.85 -23.25
N ARG A 585 12.20 6.67 -22.80
CA ARG A 585 11.21 6.51 -21.72
C ARG A 585 11.92 6.55 -20.37
N LEU A 586 12.00 7.75 -19.77
CA LEU A 586 12.82 8.06 -18.60
C LEU A 586 11.98 8.29 -17.34
N TYR A 587 11.03 7.41 -17.05
CA TYR A 587 10.07 7.53 -15.93
C TYR A 587 10.72 7.62 -14.54
N ALA A 588 11.99 7.22 -14.39
CA ALA A 588 12.74 7.27 -13.15
C ALA A 588 13.74 8.45 -13.05
N TYR A 589 13.77 9.33 -14.05
CA TYR A 589 14.73 10.41 -14.17
C TYR A 589 14.06 11.78 -14.11
N ASN A 590 14.83 12.80 -13.71
CA ASN A 590 14.44 14.19 -13.83
C ASN A 590 14.97 14.82 -15.13
N HIS A 591 14.51 16.04 -15.46
CA HIS A 591 14.94 16.77 -16.66
C HIS A 591 16.42 17.23 -16.64
N GLU A 592 17.16 16.97 -15.56
CA GLU A 592 18.62 17.14 -15.50
C GLU A 592 19.37 15.86 -15.88
N GLY A 593 18.66 14.81 -16.32
CA GLY A 593 19.26 13.53 -16.73
C GLY A 593 19.72 12.67 -15.55
N LYS A 594 19.29 13.01 -14.33
CA LYS A 594 19.64 12.25 -13.13
C LYS A 594 18.51 11.29 -12.79
N GLN A 595 18.88 10.05 -12.54
CA GLN A 595 17.94 9.09 -11.99
C GLN A 595 17.66 9.43 -10.52
N ILE A 596 16.37 9.50 -10.15
CA ILE A 596 15.92 9.92 -8.81
C ILE A 596 15.20 8.81 -8.03
N ALA A 597 14.79 7.73 -8.71
CA ALA A 597 14.10 6.60 -8.10
C ALA A 597 14.40 5.28 -8.85
N GLY A 598 14.03 4.15 -8.25
CA GLY A 598 14.11 2.83 -8.86
C GLY A 598 15.53 2.28 -9.04
N GLU A 599 15.64 1.31 -9.93
CA GLU A 599 16.82 0.51 -10.24
C GLU A 599 17.59 1.03 -11.47
N PRO A 600 18.89 0.73 -11.64
CA PRO A 600 19.71 1.27 -12.74
C PRO A 600 19.15 1.05 -14.15
N TRP A 601 18.42 -0.05 -14.32
CA TRP A 601 17.74 -0.43 -15.55
C TRP A 601 16.26 -0.03 -15.56
N GLY A 602 15.85 0.90 -14.70
CA GLY A 602 14.56 1.60 -14.69
C GLY A 602 14.42 2.53 -15.91
N PHE A 603 14.59 1.96 -17.10
CA PHE A 603 14.70 2.63 -18.38
C PHE A 603 13.74 1.92 -19.34
N GLY A 604 12.75 2.64 -19.89
CA GLY A 604 11.71 2.01 -20.70
C GLY A 604 12.23 1.64 -22.10
N ALA A 605 12.27 0.34 -22.41
CA ALA A 605 12.76 -0.16 -23.71
C ALA A 605 11.70 -0.19 -24.82
N GLY A 606 10.43 0.12 -24.51
CA GLY A 606 9.32 -0.02 -25.46
C GLY A 606 9.29 1.02 -26.59
N LEU A 607 10.02 2.14 -26.45
CA LEU A 607 10.19 3.16 -27.49
C LEU A 607 11.49 3.94 -27.24
N SER A 608 12.35 4.08 -28.25
CA SER A 608 13.56 4.90 -28.16
C SER A 608 13.90 5.51 -29.52
N TYR A 609 14.35 6.76 -29.49
CA TYR A 609 14.75 7.54 -30.65
C TYR A 609 16.24 7.90 -30.56
N PHE A 610 16.94 7.71 -31.68
CA PHE A 610 18.36 8.00 -31.84
C PHE A 610 18.55 8.90 -33.07
N GLY A 611 18.77 10.19 -32.84
CA GLY A 611 18.88 11.21 -33.89
C GLY A 611 20.30 11.48 -34.39
N GLU A 612 21.33 11.25 -33.55
CA GLU A 612 22.73 11.44 -33.94
C GLU A 612 23.24 10.32 -34.86
N THR A 613 23.06 10.48 -36.17
CA THR A 613 23.38 9.47 -37.19
C THR A 613 24.85 9.05 -37.22
N GLU A 614 25.77 9.96 -36.87
CA GLU A 614 27.21 9.68 -36.79
C GLU A 614 27.58 8.71 -35.66
N LEU A 615 26.83 8.71 -34.56
CA LEU A 615 27.09 7.81 -33.42
C LEU A 615 26.30 6.51 -33.49
N LEU A 616 25.26 6.44 -34.33
CA LEU A 616 24.40 5.28 -34.46
C LEU A 616 25.13 3.96 -34.76
N PRO A 617 26.18 3.90 -35.62
CA PRO A 617 26.94 2.67 -35.80
C PRO A 617 27.58 2.14 -34.51
N GLN A 618 28.11 3.04 -33.67
CA GLN A 618 28.71 2.65 -32.39
C GLN A 618 27.64 2.24 -31.37
N ILE A 619 26.55 3.01 -31.26
CA ILE A 619 25.42 2.70 -30.36
C ILE A 619 24.77 1.37 -30.75
N GLY A 620 24.49 1.16 -32.04
CA GLY A 620 23.89 -0.07 -32.55
C GLY A 620 24.75 -1.29 -32.26
N ARG A 621 26.07 -1.20 -32.49
CA ARG A 621 27.00 -2.26 -32.14
C ARG A 621 27.13 -2.46 -30.63
N TYR A 622 27.08 -1.39 -29.84
CA TYR A 622 27.06 -1.49 -28.38
C TYR A 622 25.87 -2.30 -27.87
N LEU A 623 24.65 -1.95 -28.32
CA LEU A 623 23.40 -2.59 -27.91
C LEU A 623 23.37 -4.06 -28.34
N HIS A 624 23.75 -4.35 -29.59
CA HIS A 624 23.90 -5.73 -30.08
C HIS A 624 24.88 -6.52 -29.20
N ASN A 625 26.08 -5.99 -28.99
CA ASN A 625 27.13 -6.68 -28.23
C ASN A 625 26.76 -6.87 -26.77
N TYR A 626 26.01 -5.92 -26.17
CA TYR A 626 25.50 -6.06 -24.82
C TYR A 626 24.56 -7.27 -24.71
N VAL A 627 23.56 -7.36 -25.60
CA VAL A 627 22.60 -8.47 -25.62
C VAL A 627 23.32 -9.80 -25.85
N GLN A 628 24.18 -9.87 -26.85
CA GLN A 628 24.99 -11.06 -27.17
C GLN A 628 25.99 -11.45 -26.09
N ARG A 629 26.31 -10.58 -25.13
CA ARG A 629 27.23 -10.91 -24.03
C ARG A 629 26.51 -11.31 -22.76
N THR A 630 25.37 -10.68 -22.48
CA THR A 630 24.67 -10.80 -21.19
C THR A 630 23.57 -11.84 -21.19
N TYR A 631 23.06 -12.19 -22.37
CA TYR A 631 22.10 -13.27 -22.49
C TYR A 631 22.74 -14.56 -21.97
N SER A 632 22.00 -15.26 -21.09
CA SER A 632 22.40 -16.58 -20.62
C SER A 632 21.15 -17.44 -20.39
N PRO A 633 21.07 -18.64 -21.00
CA PRO A 633 19.95 -19.55 -20.76
C PRO A 633 19.89 -20.08 -19.32
N GLU A 634 20.98 -19.93 -18.55
CA GLU A 634 21.05 -20.32 -17.14
C GLU A 634 20.50 -19.26 -16.18
N ASN A 635 20.24 -18.04 -16.67
CA ASN A 635 19.62 -17.01 -15.84
C ASN A 635 18.15 -17.38 -15.55
N PRO A 636 17.66 -17.23 -14.29
CA PRO A 636 16.25 -17.46 -13.96
C PRO A 636 15.28 -16.65 -14.83
N SER A 637 15.70 -15.46 -15.24
CA SER A 637 15.02 -14.63 -16.24
C SER A 637 16.06 -13.75 -16.94
N ASN A 638 15.82 -13.44 -18.21
CA ASN A 638 16.60 -12.44 -18.98
C ASN A 638 15.76 -11.21 -19.35
N TRP A 639 14.58 -11.06 -18.75
CA TRP A 639 13.53 -10.14 -19.22
C TRP A 639 13.99 -8.67 -19.38
N CYS A 640 14.80 -8.15 -18.46
CA CYS A 640 15.26 -6.75 -18.49
C CYS A 640 16.57 -6.53 -19.27
N ILE A 641 17.01 -7.47 -20.11
CA ILE A 641 18.29 -7.36 -20.84
C ILE A 641 18.34 -6.14 -21.76
N ASP A 642 17.24 -5.79 -22.43
CA ASP A 642 17.17 -4.62 -23.30
C ASP A 642 17.16 -3.30 -22.53
N GLN A 643 16.43 -3.25 -21.41
CA GLN A 643 16.45 -2.12 -20.49
C GLN A 643 17.86 -1.88 -19.93
N CYS A 644 18.56 -2.95 -19.55
CA CYS A 644 19.97 -2.88 -19.12
C CYS A 644 20.88 -2.38 -20.25
N ALA A 645 20.70 -2.89 -21.48
CA ALA A 645 21.49 -2.48 -22.64
C ALA A 645 21.31 -0.98 -22.93
N LEU A 646 20.06 -0.49 -22.91
CA LEU A 646 19.74 0.92 -23.11
C LEU A 646 20.29 1.80 -22.00
N ALA A 647 20.12 1.43 -20.73
CA ALA A 647 20.64 2.20 -19.60
C ALA A 647 22.17 2.35 -19.67
N GLN A 648 22.87 1.30 -20.12
CA GLN A 648 24.33 1.30 -20.28
C GLN A 648 24.77 2.09 -21.50
N ALA A 649 24.05 2.00 -22.63
CA ALA A 649 24.28 2.84 -23.80
C ALA A 649 24.04 4.33 -23.47
N TYR A 650 22.96 4.65 -22.76
CA TYR A 650 22.67 5.98 -22.25
C TYR A 650 23.82 6.51 -21.39
N SER A 651 24.26 5.72 -20.41
CA SER A 651 25.37 6.09 -19.52
C SER A 651 26.69 6.31 -20.29
N ARG A 652 26.90 5.60 -21.41
CA ARG A 652 28.13 5.68 -22.20
C ARG A 652 28.14 6.85 -23.19
N PHE A 653 27.04 7.06 -23.90
CA PHE A 653 27.00 7.94 -25.08
C PHE A 653 26.19 9.23 -24.86
N VAL A 654 25.25 9.22 -23.92
CA VAL A 654 24.27 10.32 -23.73
C VAL A 654 24.53 11.07 -22.43
N ALA A 655 24.52 10.39 -21.27
CA ALA A 655 24.63 11.03 -19.96
C ALA A 655 25.86 11.98 -19.81
N PRO A 656 27.07 11.63 -20.29
CA PRO A 656 28.23 12.52 -20.21
C PRO A 656 28.09 13.81 -21.03
N ARG A 657 27.17 13.83 -21.99
CA ARG A 657 26.90 14.93 -22.93
C ARG A 657 25.53 15.55 -22.71
N TRP A 658 24.87 15.27 -21.58
CA TRP A 658 23.48 15.65 -21.33
C TRP A 658 23.21 17.15 -21.60
N ASN A 659 24.13 18.03 -21.17
CA ASN A 659 23.99 19.48 -21.33
C ASN A 659 24.14 19.97 -22.78
N ASP A 660 24.72 19.15 -23.66
CA ASP A 660 24.93 19.46 -25.08
C ASP A 660 23.83 18.88 -25.97
N LEU A 661 22.94 18.07 -25.39
CA LEU A 661 21.94 17.29 -26.11
C LEU A 661 20.53 17.76 -25.75
N ARG A 662 19.62 17.67 -26.72
CA ARG A 662 18.18 17.87 -26.53
C ARG A 662 17.52 16.51 -26.39
N ILE A 663 17.01 16.22 -25.20
CA ILE A 663 16.47 14.89 -24.85
C ILE A 663 14.95 14.97 -24.72
N ARG A 664 14.23 14.17 -25.51
CA ARG A 664 12.78 14.01 -25.37
C ARG A 664 12.45 12.94 -24.34
N PHE A 665 11.64 13.29 -23.36
CA PHE A 665 10.96 12.34 -22.48
C PHE A 665 9.75 11.79 -23.24
N MET A 666 9.82 10.53 -23.65
CA MET A 666 8.84 9.94 -24.58
C MET A 666 7.48 9.64 -23.93
N ASP A 667 7.42 9.66 -22.60
CA ASP A 667 6.18 9.51 -21.83
C ASP A 667 5.47 10.88 -21.61
N GLU A 668 6.05 12.00 -22.07
CA GLU A 668 5.46 13.34 -21.97
C GLU A 668 4.82 13.80 -23.29
N GLY A 669 3.58 14.31 -23.20
CA GLY A 669 2.82 14.85 -24.33
C GLY A 669 2.07 13.77 -25.13
N THR A 670 1.73 14.08 -26.38
CA THR A 670 1.07 13.14 -27.29
C THR A 670 2.04 12.01 -27.67
N PRO A 671 1.63 10.73 -27.56
CA PRO A 671 2.53 9.62 -27.80
C PRO A 671 2.84 9.46 -29.29
N LEU A 672 4.12 9.31 -29.65
CA LEU A 672 4.56 9.06 -31.03
C LEU A 672 4.02 7.73 -31.59
N MET A 673 3.79 6.75 -30.72
CA MET A 673 3.11 5.49 -31.02
C MET A 673 2.13 5.17 -29.91
N VAL A 674 0.93 4.68 -30.28
CA VAL A 674 -0.04 4.19 -29.30
C VAL A 674 0.36 2.78 -28.89
N MET A 675 0.64 2.59 -27.61
CA MET A 675 1.13 1.36 -26.99
C MET A 675 0.08 0.75 -26.05
N PRO A 676 0.20 -0.51 -25.62
CA PRO A 676 -0.85 -1.19 -24.85
C PRO A 676 -1.25 -0.47 -23.56
N HIS A 677 -0.28 0.14 -22.88
CA HIS A 677 -0.51 0.85 -21.62
C HIS A 677 -1.25 2.18 -21.78
N HIS A 678 -1.37 2.72 -23.00
CA HIS A 678 -2.19 3.91 -23.27
C HIS A 678 -3.69 3.61 -23.34
N VAL A 679 -4.07 2.34 -23.60
CA VAL A 679 -5.45 1.96 -23.98
C VAL A 679 -6.02 0.80 -23.16
N GLY A 680 -5.34 0.38 -22.08
CA GLY A 680 -5.85 -0.64 -21.16
C GLY A 680 -5.40 -2.08 -21.43
N GLY A 681 -4.41 -2.29 -22.31
CA GLY A 681 -3.78 -3.59 -22.52
C GLY A 681 -3.65 -4.00 -23.98
N LYS A 682 -3.05 -5.18 -24.20
CA LYS A 682 -2.70 -5.68 -25.54
C LYS A 682 -3.92 -6.01 -26.40
N ASP A 683 -4.94 -6.61 -25.80
CA ASP A 683 -6.15 -6.98 -26.54
C ASP A 683 -7.00 -5.74 -26.81
N ALA A 684 -7.12 -4.83 -25.84
CA ALA A 684 -7.76 -3.53 -26.04
C ALA A 684 -7.08 -2.71 -27.16
N LEU A 685 -5.75 -2.76 -27.26
CA LEU A 685 -5.02 -2.10 -28.34
C LEU A 685 -5.37 -2.65 -29.73
N LEU A 686 -5.58 -3.97 -29.87
CA LEU A 686 -5.98 -4.54 -31.15
C LEU A 686 -7.34 -4.00 -31.60
N GLU A 687 -8.24 -3.72 -30.67
CA GLU A 687 -9.59 -3.19 -30.93
C GLU A 687 -9.64 -1.66 -31.05
N HIS A 688 -8.73 -0.94 -30.38
CA HIS A 688 -8.70 0.52 -30.29
C HIS A 688 -8.58 1.19 -31.68
N ASP A 689 -9.43 2.16 -32.00
CA ASP A 689 -9.53 2.80 -33.33
C ASP A 689 -9.79 1.81 -34.50
N GLY A 690 -10.38 0.66 -34.20
CA GLY A 690 -10.74 -0.36 -35.18
C GLY A 690 -9.78 -1.55 -35.18
N ALA A 691 -10.36 -2.76 -35.24
CA ALA A 691 -9.62 -3.99 -35.41
C ALA A 691 -9.02 -4.08 -36.82
N VAL A 692 -7.75 -4.48 -36.91
CA VAL A 692 -7.04 -4.70 -38.17
C VAL A 692 -6.47 -6.11 -38.18
N SER A 693 -6.95 -6.93 -39.12
CA SER A 693 -6.46 -8.27 -39.39
C SER A 693 -5.47 -8.29 -40.57
N GLU A 694 -4.85 -9.45 -40.80
CA GLU A 694 -4.07 -9.69 -42.02
C GLU A 694 -4.92 -9.49 -43.29
N GLN A 695 -6.19 -9.93 -43.27
CA GLN A 695 -7.08 -9.79 -44.41
C GLN A 695 -7.36 -8.31 -44.74
N ASP A 696 -7.51 -7.47 -43.71
CA ASP A 696 -7.71 -6.03 -43.88
C ASP A 696 -6.48 -5.36 -44.52
N LEU A 697 -5.28 -5.76 -44.10
CA LEU A 697 -4.04 -5.28 -44.73
C LEU A 697 -3.93 -5.74 -46.19
N ARG A 698 -4.25 -7.00 -46.48
CA ARG A 698 -4.26 -7.53 -47.86
C ARG A 698 -5.27 -6.80 -48.74
N GLN A 699 -6.48 -6.56 -48.23
CA GLN A 699 -7.50 -5.79 -48.94
C GLN A 699 -7.01 -4.37 -49.20
N PHE A 700 -6.40 -3.73 -48.19
CA PHE A 700 -5.83 -2.40 -48.35
C PHE A 700 -4.74 -2.34 -49.42
N MET A 701 -3.86 -3.35 -49.48
CA MET A 701 -2.86 -3.45 -50.54
C MET A 701 -3.52 -3.62 -51.92
N GLN A 702 -4.59 -4.41 -52.04
CA GLN A 702 -5.32 -4.57 -53.31
C GLN A 702 -5.99 -3.27 -53.76
N ASP A 703 -6.61 -2.54 -52.83
CA ASP A 703 -7.28 -1.26 -53.10
C ASP A 703 -6.27 -0.16 -53.52
N ASN A 704 -4.98 -0.34 -53.17
CA ASN A 704 -3.88 0.60 -53.43
C ASN A 704 -2.79 0.00 -54.34
N ALA A 705 -3.11 -1.05 -55.09
CA ALA A 705 -2.19 -1.77 -55.98
C ALA A 705 -1.71 -0.91 -57.14
#